data_AF-A0AAA9SFJ5-F1
#
_entry.id   AF-A0AAA9SFJ5-F1
#
_cell.length_a   1.000
_cell.length_b   1.000
_cell.length_c   1.000
_cell.angle_alpha   90.00
_cell.angle_beta   90.00
_cell.angle_gamma   90.00
#
_symmetry.space_group_name_H-M   'P 1'
#
loop_
_entity.id
_entity.type
_entity.pdbx_description
1 polymer ?
#
loop_
_entity_poly.entity_id
_entity_poly.type
_entity_poly.pdbx_seq_one_letter_code
_entity_poly.pdbx_strand_id
1 'polypeptide(L)'
;MDGHDSPQTPKGSLRKFLEQLSGAGKAIGVLTSGGDAQGMNAAVRAVVRMGIYVGAKVYFIYEGYQGMVDGGSNIVEADWESVSSILQVGGTIIGSARCQDFRTREGRLKAACNLVQLGITSLCVIGGDGSLTGAHIFQTEWSGLLEELARDGKISTEQVQKHGHLNVVGMVGSIDNDFCGTDMTIGTDSALHRIIEVVDAIMTTAQSHQRTFVLEVMGRHCGYLALVSALACGADWVFLPESPPEEGWQENMCIKLSENRARKKRLNIIIVAEGAIDTQNKPITSEQIKELVVTQLGYDTRVTILGHVQRGGTPSAFDRILASRMGVEAVVALLQATPETPACVVSLSGNQAVRLPLMECVQMTQEVQKAMDERRFKDAVRLRGRSFENNLNTYKRLAIKLPDSEIPKSNCNVGVVNVGAPAAGMNAAVRAAVRVGISEGHKMFAVYDGFEGFAKGQIKEIGWGDVGGWTGQGGSILGTKRTLPGKYLEDIAAQMRTHGISALLIIGGFEAYLGLLELLAARQKHEEFCVPMVMVPATVSNNVPGSDFSIGADTALNTITDTCDRIKQSASGTKRRVFIIETMGGFCGYLANMGGLAAGADAAYIFEEPFDIRDLQSNVEHLTEKMKTSIQRGLVLRNESCSENYTTDFIYQLYSEEGKGVFDCRKNVLGHMQQGGAPSPFDRNFGTKISARAMQWISSKLRESVGKGGTPLM
;
A
#
# COMPACT_ATOMS: atom_id res chain seq x y z
N MET A 1 -13.90 -25.53 -13.85
CA MET A 1 -12.91 -26.60 -14.06
C MET A 1 -11.99 -26.06 -15.14
N ASP A 2 -10.85 -25.52 -14.74
CA ASP A 2 -9.69 -25.23 -15.60
C ASP A 2 -8.51 -25.18 -14.63
N GLY A 3 -7.67 -26.21 -14.70
CA GLY A 3 -6.50 -26.38 -13.85
C GLY A 3 -5.35 -25.59 -14.43
N HIS A 4 -5.05 -24.44 -13.83
CA HIS A 4 -3.70 -23.87 -13.88
C HIS A 4 -2.94 -24.37 -12.66
N ASP A 5 -2.09 -25.38 -12.88
CA ASP A 5 -1.04 -25.76 -11.94
C ASP A 5 -0.08 -24.57 -11.79
N SER A 6 -0.28 -23.78 -10.73
CA SER A 6 0.75 -22.89 -10.21
C SER A 6 1.97 -23.75 -9.82
N PRO A 7 3.21 -23.41 -10.21
CA PRO A 7 4.39 -24.12 -9.73
C PRO A 7 4.40 -23.99 -8.21
N GLN A 8 4.20 -25.10 -7.51
CA GLN A 8 4.30 -25.14 -6.06
C GLN A 8 5.71 -24.70 -5.68
N THR A 9 5.81 -23.55 -5.00
CA THR A 9 7.01 -23.17 -4.27
C THR A 9 7.41 -24.34 -3.38
N PRO A 10 8.66 -24.82 -3.45
CA PRO A 10 9.06 -26.00 -2.68
C PRO A 10 8.86 -25.68 -1.20
N LYS A 11 8.14 -26.57 -0.49
CA LYS A 11 7.91 -26.55 0.97
C LYS A 11 9.20 -26.80 1.78
N GLY A 12 10.31 -26.20 1.38
CA GLY A 12 11.51 -26.06 2.19
C GLY A 12 11.51 -24.69 2.85
N SER A 13 12.10 -24.58 4.04
CA SER A 13 12.37 -23.28 4.66
C SER A 13 13.11 -22.39 3.64
N LEU A 14 12.53 -21.23 3.30
CA LEU A 14 13.11 -20.24 2.37
C LEU A 14 14.59 -19.97 2.67
N ARG A 15 14.97 -20.00 3.96
CA ARG A 15 16.34 -19.90 4.44
C ARG A 15 17.28 -20.96 3.84
N LYS A 16 16.89 -22.25 3.90
CA LYS A 16 17.68 -23.34 3.30
C LYS A 16 17.81 -23.20 1.79
N PHE A 17 16.77 -22.69 1.14
CA PHE A 17 16.80 -22.45 -0.29
C PHE A 17 17.76 -21.29 -0.66
N LEU A 18 17.74 -20.20 0.11
CA LEU A 18 18.68 -19.09 -0.07
C LEU A 18 20.13 -19.48 0.25
N GLU A 19 20.36 -20.34 1.23
CA GLU A 19 21.68 -20.89 1.56
C GLU A 19 22.27 -21.77 0.43
N GLN A 20 21.44 -22.31 -0.47
CA GLN A 20 21.86 -23.10 -1.62
C GLN A 20 22.08 -22.26 -2.89
N LEU A 21 21.59 -21.01 -2.91
CA LEU A 21 21.78 -20.08 -4.03
C LEU A 21 23.18 -19.46 -3.95
N SER A 22 24.00 -19.70 -4.99
CA SER A 22 25.31 -19.09 -5.12
C SER A 22 25.38 -18.17 -6.34
N GLY A 23 25.72 -16.91 -6.09
CA GLY A 23 26.06 -15.90 -7.07
C GLY A 23 27.56 -15.76 -7.31
N ALA A 24 28.40 -16.64 -6.74
CA ALA A 24 29.85 -16.57 -6.87
C ALA A 24 30.29 -16.52 -8.34
N GLY A 25 31.07 -15.49 -8.70
CA GLY A 25 31.54 -15.27 -10.07
C GLY A 25 30.53 -14.61 -11.01
N LYS A 26 29.33 -14.24 -10.54
CA LYS A 26 28.34 -13.45 -11.29
C LYS A 26 28.42 -11.98 -10.90
N ALA A 27 28.11 -11.11 -11.86
CA ALA A 27 28.00 -9.66 -11.67
C ALA A 27 26.60 -9.16 -12.06
N ILE A 28 25.98 -8.40 -11.16
CA ILE A 28 24.64 -7.83 -11.30
C ILE A 28 24.76 -6.30 -11.43
N GLY A 29 24.24 -5.72 -12.51
CA GLY A 29 24.06 -4.28 -12.63
C GLY A 29 22.66 -3.87 -12.16
N VAL A 30 22.56 -2.82 -11.35
CA VAL A 30 21.28 -2.23 -10.95
C VAL A 30 21.21 -0.77 -11.40
N LEU A 31 20.12 -0.40 -12.05
CA LEU A 31 19.86 0.98 -12.48
C LEU A 31 18.44 1.42 -12.15
N THR A 32 18.28 2.72 -11.93
CA THR A 32 16.97 3.38 -11.85
C THR A 32 16.76 4.27 -13.05
N SER A 33 15.65 4.11 -13.77
CA SER A 33 15.37 4.86 -14.99
C SER A 33 13.90 5.29 -15.08
N GLY A 34 13.67 6.49 -15.62
CA GLY A 34 12.34 7.07 -15.80
C GLY A 34 12.01 8.12 -14.74
N GLY A 35 10.73 8.41 -14.55
CA GLY A 35 10.31 9.26 -13.43
C GLY A 35 10.59 8.56 -12.10
N ASP A 36 11.18 9.26 -11.16
CA ASP A 36 11.50 8.71 -9.85
C ASP A 36 10.23 8.43 -9.03
N ALA A 37 10.35 7.47 -8.11
CA ALA A 37 9.27 7.05 -7.22
C ALA A 37 9.85 6.73 -5.83
N GLN A 38 9.12 7.09 -4.79
CA GLN A 38 9.54 6.85 -3.42
C GLN A 38 9.60 5.33 -3.17
N GLY A 39 10.75 4.84 -2.71
CA GLY A 39 11.00 3.41 -2.50
C GLY A 39 11.99 2.80 -3.51
N MET A 40 12.37 3.51 -4.57
CA MET A 40 13.45 3.06 -5.47
C MET A 40 14.76 2.80 -4.71
N ASN A 41 15.12 3.66 -3.74
CA ASN A 41 16.27 3.43 -2.85
C ASN A 41 16.14 2.15 -2.01
N ALA A 42 14.94 1.79 -1.57
CA ALA A 42 14.70 0.56 -0.82
C ALA A 42 14.89 -0.68 -1.72
N ALA A 43 14.45 -0.60 -2.98
CA ALA A 43 14.67 -1.63 -3.99
C ALA A 43 16.16 -1.81 -4.31
N VAL A 44 16.88 -0.72 -4.60
CA VAL A 44 18.33 -0.73 -4.84
C VAL A 44 19.06 -1.33 -3.64
N ARG A 45 18.71 -0.92 -2.41
CA ARG A 45 19.28 -1.49 -1.19
C ARG A 45 19.10 -2.99 -1.12
N ALA A 46 17.88 -3.48 -1.38
CA ALA A 46 17.58 -4.90 -1.32
C ALA A 46 18.35 -5.71 -2.37
N VAL A 47 18.45 -5.21 -3.61
CA VAL A 47 19.23 -5.84 -4.69
C VAL A 47 20.71 -5.94 -4.31
N VAL A 48 21.32 -4.85 -3.82
CA VAL A 48 22.74 -4.86 -3.41
C VAL A 48 22.97 -5.80 -2.23
N ARG A 49 22.17 -5.68 -1.16
CA ARG A 49 22.29 -6.51 0.05
C ARG A 49 22.14 -7.99 -0.29
N MET A 50 21.11 -8.34 -1.07
CA MET A 50 20.82 -9.72 -1.42
C MET A 50 21.88 -10.28 -2.37
N GLY A 51 22.35 -9.50 -3.35
CA GLY A 51 23.42 -9.88 -4.25
C GLY A 51 24.73 -10.19 -3.51
N ILE A 52 25.14 -9.32 -2.57
CA ILE A 52 26.32 -9.56 -1.72
C ILE A 52 26.11 -10.79 -0.83
N TYR A 53 24.92 -10.95 -0.23
CA TYR A 53 24.60 -12.08 0.65
C TYR A 53 24.76 -13.44 -0.06
N VAL A 54 24.35 -13.54 -1.33
CA VAL A 54 24.52 -14.75 -2.15
C VAL A 54 25.89 -14.83 -2.84
N GLY A 55 26.81 -13.89 -2.58
CA GLY A 55 28.18 -13.89 -3.10
C GLY A 55 28.35 -13.36 -4.53
N ALA A 56 27.36 -12.67 -5.09
CA ALA A 56 27.49 -11.95 -6.36
C ALA A 56 28.12 -10.57 -6.16
N LYS A 57 28.82 -10.07 -7.19
CA LYS A 57 29.21 -8.66 -7.27
C LYS A 57 28.02 -7.84 -7.76
N VAL A 58 27.78 -6.69 -7.15
CA VAL A 58 26.70 -5.79 -7.57
C VAL A 58 27.30 -4.45 -7.98
N TYR A 59 26.84 -3.87 -9.08
CA TYR A 59 27.29 -2.61 -9.63
C TYR A 59 26.13 -1.63 -9.69
N PHE A 60 26.33 -0.42 -9.19
CA PHE A 60 25.48 0.71 -9.50
C PHE A 60 25.73 1.16 -10.92
N ILE A 61 24.67 1.51 -11.62
CA ILE A 61 24.70 2.21 -12.89
C ILE A 61 23.99 3.54 -12.67
N TYR A 62 24.78 4.61 -12.59
CA TYR A 62 24.27 5.95 -12.32
C TYR A 62 23.49 6.52 -13.51
N GLU A 63 22.57 7.45 -13.24
CA GLU A 63 21.79 8.16 -14.26
C GLU A 63 21.01 7.25 -15.24
N GLY A 64 20.64 6.06 -14.77
CA GLY A 64 19.85 5.10 -15.53
C GLY A 64 20.54 4.63 -16.81
N TYR A 65 19.80 4.64 -17.93
CA TYR A 65 20.35 4.23 -19.23
C TYR A 65 21.50 5.14 -19.70
N GLN A 66 21.53 6.41 -19.28
CA GLN A 66 22.56 7.34 -19.70
C GLN A 66 23.92 6.91 -19.17
N GLY A 67 24.06 6.65 -17.86
CA GLY A 67 25.33 6.20 -17.32
C GLY A 67 25.73 4.80 -17.80
N MET A 68 24.77 3.97 -18.20
CA MET A 68 25.10 2.71 -18.87
C MET A 68 25.75 2.92 -20.25
N VAL A 69 25.27 3.89 -21.03
CA VAL A 69 25.85 4.28 -22.33
C VAL A 69 27.20 4.96 -22.14
N ASP A 70 27.30 5.88 -21.18
CA ASP A 70 28.52 6.64 -20.90
C ASP A 70 29.64 5.76 -20.35
N GLY A 71 29.30 4.75 -19.54
CA GLY A 71 30.25 3.81 -18.94
C GLY A 71 31.21 4.48 -17.96
N GLY A 72 32.39 3.88 -17.80
CA GLY A 72 33.46 4.42 -16.95
C GLY A 72 33.04 4.59 -15.50
N SER A 73 33.18 5.80 -14.96
CA SER A 73 32.84 6.12 -13.56
C SER A 73 31.35 6.08 -13.24
N ASN A 74 30.49 5.92 -14.24
CA ASN A 74 29.05 5.75 -14.02
C ASN A 74 28.67 4.31 -13.64
N ILE A 75 29.60 3.35 -13.77
CA ILE A 75 29.38 1.97 -13.34
C ILE A 75 30.36 1.65 -12.20
N VAL A 76 29.83 1.53 -10.98
CA VAL A 76 30.64 1.45 -9.75
C VAL A 76 30.22 0.23 -8.94
N GLU A 77 31.20 -0.56 -8.49
CA GLU A 77 30.94 -1.71 -7.61
C GLU A 77 30.38 -1.22 -6.26
N ALA A 78 29.27 -1.81 -5.84
CA ALA A 78 28.59 -1.49 -4.59
C ALA A 78 29.08 -2.39 -3.45
N ASP A 79 29.34 -1.79 -2.29
CA ASP A 79 29.64 -2.52 -1.05
C ASP A 79 28.43 -2.52 -0.09
N TRP A 80 28.59 -3.16 1.07
CA TRP A 80 27.54 -3.21 2.09
C TRP A 80 27.24 -1.80 2.64
N GLU A 81 28.22 -0.92 2.73
CA GLU A 81 28.08 0.40 3.31
C GLU A 81 27.31 1.37 2.40
N SER A 82 27.49 1.23 1.09
CA SER A 82 27.00 2.13 0.04
C SER A 82 25.47 2.27 0.01
N VAL A 83 24.75 1.22 0.40
CA VAL A 83 23.28 1.21 0.48
C VAL A 83 22.74 1.40 1.91
N SER A 84 23.58 1.90 2.81
CA SER A 84 23.15 2.25 4.15
C SER A 84 22.61 3.67 4.20
N SER A 85 21.61 3.91 5.04
CA SER A 85 20.95 5.23 5.17
C SER A 85 20.12 5.67 3.95
N ILE A 86 19.90 4.82 2.94
CA ILE A 86 19.09 5.18 1.76
C ILE A 86 17.61 4.73 1.86
N LEU A 87 17.30 3.78 2.75
CA LEU A 87 15.96 3.17 2.87
C LEU A 87 14.82 4.18 3.08
N GLN A 88 15.08 5.23 3.87
CA GLN A 88 14.12 6.27 4.24
C GLN A 88 14.13 7.50 3.32
N VAL A 89 14.88 7.46 2.22
CA VAL A 89 15.10 8.61 1.33
C VAL A 89 14.23 8.46 0.09
N GLY A 90 13.53 9.53 -0.28
CA GLY A 90 12.76 9.61 -1.53
C GLY A 90 13.66 9.64 -2.78
N GLY A 91 13.04 9.52 -3.95
CA GLY A 91 13.75 9.49 -5.23
C GLY A 91 14.73 8.31 -5.35
N THR A 92 15.85 8.55 -6.03
CA THR A 92 16.94 7.58 -6.23
C THR A 92 18.32 8.20 -5.99
N ILE A 93 19.15 7.54 -5.19
CA ILE A 93 20.53 7.95 -4.89
C ILE A 93 21.50 7.68 -6.04
N ILE A 94 21.12 6.83 -7.00
CA ILE A 94 21.92 6.55 -8.19
C ILE A 94 21.46 7.39 -9.41
N GLY A 95 20.53 8.32 -9.21
CA GLY A 95 20.05 9.19 -10.29
C GLY A 95 19.14 8.48 -11.29
N SER A 96 18.48 9.27 -12.12
CA SER A 96 17.64 8.78 -13.21
C SER A 96 17.61 9.81 -14.31
N ALA A 97 18.06 9.43 -15.51
CA ALA A 97 18.06 10.31 -16.68
C ALA A 97 17.26 9.69 -17.84
N ARG A 98 16.58 10.57 -18.59
CA ARG A 98 16.04 10.18 -19.91
C ARG A 98 17.21 10.08 -20.88
N CYS A 99 17.42 8.90 -21.46
CA CYS A 99 18.50 8.66 -22.41
C CYS A 99 17.96 8.56 -23.84
N GLN A 100 18.28 9.53 -24.70
CA GLN A 100 17.96 9.45 -26.14
C GLN A 100 18.88 8.48 -26.86
N ASP A 101 20.16 8.44 -26.48
CA ASP A 101 21.16 7.60 -27.13
C ASP A 101 20.78 6.11 -27.07
N PHE A 102 20.21 5.66 -25.94
CA PHE A 102 19.77 4.28 -25.76
C PHE A 102 18.58 3.88 -26.67
N ARG A 103 17.87 4.85 -27.25
CA ARG A 103 16.84 4.57 -28.27
C ARG A 103 17.46 4.16 -29.60
N THR A 104 18.73 4.52 -29.83
CA THR A 104 19.50 4.13 -31.02
C THR A 104 20.26 2.84 -30.78
N ARG A 105 20.50 2.07 -31.86
CA ARG A 105 21.34 0.87 -31.80
C ARG A 105 22.79 1.19 -31.42
N GLU A 106 23.31 2.34 -31.85
CA GLU A 106 24.67 2.80 -31.49
C GLU A 106 24.82 3.01 -29.98
N GLY A 107 23.86 3.66 -29.32
CA GLY A 107 23.87 3.81 -27.87
C GLY A 107 23.78 2.44 -27.16
N ARG A 108 22.95 1.52 -27.66
CA ARG A 108 22.87 0.15 -27.12
C ARG A 108 24.17 -0.63 -27.31
N LEU A 109 24.89 -0.46 -28.43
CA LEU A 109 26.22 -1.04 -28.63
C LEU A 109 27.22 -0.54 -27.59
N LYS A 110 27.24 0.78 -27.31
CA LYS A 110 28.11 1.37 -26.28
C LYS A 110 27.78 0.79 -24.89
N ALA A 111 26.49 0.73 -24.54
CA ALA A 111 26.05 0.15 -23.28
C ALA A 111 26.45 -1.32 -23.13
N ALA A 112 26.24 -2.15 -24.16
CA ALA A 112 26.64 -3.55 -24.14
C ALA A 112 28.16 -3.72 -23.97
N CYS A 113 28.95 -2.89 -24.65
CA CYS A 113 30.41 -2.86 -24.52
C CYS A 113 30.84 -2.60 -23.07
N ASN A 114 30.26 -1.59 -22.41
CA ASN A 114 30.58 -1.23 -21.03
C ASN A 114 30.23 -2.35 -20.03
N LEU A 115 29.07 -2.99 -20.20
CA LEU A 115 28.65 -4.10 -19.34
C LEU A 115 29.57 -5.32 -19.48
N VAL A 116 29.92 -5.70 -20.71
CA VAL A 116 30.78 -6.86 -20.99
C VAL A 116 32.21 -6.65 -20.47
N GLN A 117 32.74 -5.42 -20.56
CA GLN A 117 34.06 -5.08 -20.01
C GLN A 117 34.15 -5.33 -18.50
N LEU A 118 33.03 -5.19 -17.78
CA LEU A 118 32.92 -5.44 -16.33
C LEU A 118 32.36 -6.83 -16.00
N GLY A 119 32.08 -7.66 -17.02
CA GLY A 119 31.51 -9.00 -16.86
C GLY A 119 30.05 -9.01 -16.37
N ILE A 120 29.32 -7.90 -16.54
CA ILE A 120 27.92 -7.77 -16.12
C ILE A 120 27.01 -8.39 -17.18
N THR A 121 26.33 -9.47 -16.84
CA THR A 121 25.33 -10.17 -17.68
C THR A 121 23.98 -10.32 -17.01
N SER A 122 23.82 -9.79 -15.81
CA SER A 122 22.56 -9.76 -15.07
C SER A 122 22.19 -8.32 -14.79
N LEU A 123 21.03 -7.88 -15.26
CA LEU A 123 20.58 -6.50 -15.18
C LEU A 123 19.24 -6.42 -14.44
N CYS A 124 19.24 -5.66 -13.34
CA CYS A 124 18.05 -5.29 -12.61
C CYS A 124 17.65 -3.85 -12.97
N VAL A 125 16.50 -3.69 -13.63
CA VAL A 125 16.00 -2.38 -14.07
C VAL A 125 14.82 -1.97 -13.21
N ILE A 126 14.99 -0.89 -12.44
CA ILE A 126 13.93 -0.31 -11.61
C ILE A 126 13.37 0.93 -12.32
N GLY A 127 12.11 0.91 -12.73
CA GLY A 127 11.51 2.03 -13.45
C GLY A 127 10.08 1.81 -13.88
N GLY A 128 9.54 2.76 -14.65
CA GLY A 128 8.20 2.65 -15.24
C GLY A 128 8.17 1.88 -16.57
N ASP A 129 7.00 1.87 -17.21
CA ASP A 129 6.72 1.14 -18.46
C ASP A 129 7.78 1.38 -19.57
N GLY A 130 8.10 2.64 -19.85
CA GLY A 130 9.08 2.96 -20.89
C GLY A 130 10.50 2.43 -20.60
N SER A 131 10.90 2.39 -19.32
CA SER A 131 12.21 1.84 -18.93
C SER A 131 12.25 0.32 -19.11
N LEU A 132 11.17 -0.36 -18.74
CA LEU A 132 11.05 -1.81 -18.85
C LEU A 132 10.92 -2.26 -20.31
N THR A 133 10.22 -1.48 -21.15
CA THR A 133 10.19 -1.67 -22.60
C THR A 133 11.59 -1.59 -23.20
N GLY A 134 12.40 -0.59 -22.80
CA GLY A 134 13.79 -0.46 -23.24
C GLY A 134 14.65 -1.65 -22.83
N ALA A 135 14.45 -2.19 -21.63
CA ALA A 135 15.17 -3.36 -21.13
C ALA A 135 14.87 -4.62 -21.95
N HIS A 136 13.61 -4.81 -22.35
CA HIS A 136 13.19 -5.92 -23.20
C HIS A 136 13.83 -5.87 -24.59
N ILE A 137 13.80 -4.69 -25.23
CA ILE A 137 14.46 -4.49 -26.54
C ILE A 137 15.95 -4.79 -26.43
N PHE A 138 16.60 -4.31 -25.38
CA PHE A 138 18.02 -4.53 -25.16
C PHE A 138 18.39 -6.00 -24.98
N GLN A 139 17.58 -6.76 -24.22
CA GLN A 139 17.75 -8.20 -24.09
C GLN A 139 17.63 -8.92 -25.44
N THR A 140 16.63 -8.54 -26.24
CA THR A 140 16.35 -9.19 -27.53
C THR A 140 17.44 -8.93 -28.55
N GLU A 141 17.99 -7.71 -28.55
CA GLU A 141 19.07 -7.33 -29.46
C GLU A 141 20.46 -7.79 -28.99
N TRP A 142 20.61 -8.29 -27.76
CA TRP A 142 21.89 -8.55 -27.08
C TRP A 142 22.90 -9.33 -27.93
N SER A 143 22.50 -10.48 -28.47
CA SER A 143 23.40 -11.33 -29.26
C SER A 143 23.91 -10.62 -30.52
N GLY A 144 23.03 -9.87 -31.20
CA GLY A 144 23.40 -9.10 -32.39
C GLY A 144 24.33 -7.92 -32.08
N LEU A 145 24.22 -7.34 -30.88
CA LEU A 145 25.13 -6.30 -30.40
C LEU A 145 26.53 -6.87 -30.14
N LEU A 146 26.62 -8.06 -29.52
CA LEU A 146 27.90 -8.72 -29.24
C LEU A 146 28.63 -9.14 -30.52
N GLU A 147 27.92 -9.67 -31.51
CA GLU A 147 28.50 -10.02 -32.82
C GLU A 147 29.08 -8.81 -33.55
N GLU A 148 28.43 -7.65 -33.43
CA GLU A 148 28.90 -6.39 -33.99
C GLU A 148 30.13 -5.87 -33.26
N LEU A 149 30.11 -5.86 -31.92
CA LEU A 149 31.27 -5.48 -31.11
C LEU A 149 32.50 -6.38 -31.34
N ALA A 150 32.29 -7.67 -31.60
CA ALA A 150 33.37 -8.59 -31.93
C ALA A 150 33.94 -8.36 -33.33
N ARG A 151 33.09 -8.04 -34.32
CA ARG A 151 33.53 -7.65 -35.67
C ARG A 151 34.34 -6.34 -35.66
N ASP A 152 33.93 -5.39 -34.82
CA ASP A 152 34.63 -4.11 -34.65
C ASP A 152 35.90 -4.22 -33.79
N GLY A 153 36.24 -5.42 -33.30
CA GLY A 153 37.43 -5.66 -32.48
C GLY A 153 37.37 -5.05 -31.07
N LYS A 154 36.20 -4.63 -30.59
CA LYS A 154 36.02 -4.02 -29.26
C LYS A 154 35.95 -5.05 -28.14
N ILE A 155 35.51 -6.27 -28.44
CA ILE A 155 35.45 -7.40 -27.50
C ILE A 155 36.02 -8.66 -28.16
N SER A 156 36.55 -9.59 -27.36
CA SER A 156 37.06 -10.87 -27.88
C SER A 156 35.93 -11.87 -28.14
N THR A 157 36.17 -12.84 -29.01
CA THR A 157 35.24 -13.96 -29.25
C THR A 157 35.00 -14.81 -28.00
N GLU A 158 35.97 -14.92 -27.10
CA GLU A 158 35.80 -15.57 -25.80
C GLU A 158 34.84 -14.79 -24.89
N GLN A 159 34.90 -13.46 -24.90
CA GLN A 159 33.95 -12.63 -24.14
C GLN A 159 32.53 -12.74 -24.69
N VAL A 160 32.36 -12.88 -26.01
CA VAL A 160 31.05 -13.14 -26.61
C VAL A 160 30.48 -14.47 -26.14
N GLN A 161 31.30 -15.54 -26.09
CA GLN A 161 30.83 -16.84 -25.62
C GLN A 161 30.49 -16.83 -24.13
N LYS A 162 31.31 -16.19 -23.29
CA LYS A 162 31.11 -16.13 -21.85
C LYS A 162 29.91 -15.27 -21.45
N HIS A 163 29.61 -14.22 -22.22
CA HIS A 163 28.56 -13.25 -21.92
C HIS A 163 27.42 -13.26 -22.95
N GLY A 164 27.25 -14.36 -23.68
CA GLY A 164 26.33 -14.47 -24.83
C GLY A 164 24.85 -14.34 -24.48
N HIS A 165 24.49 -14.32 -23.20
CA HIS A 165 23.12 -14.18 -22.75
C HIS A 165 23.01 -13.08 -21.67
N LEU A 166 21.98 -12.23 -21.80
CA LEU A 166 21.65 -11.19 -20.83
C LEU A 166 20.40 -11.59 -20.03
N ASN A 167 20.59 -11.75 -18.73
CA ASN A 167 19.49 -11.94 -17.80
C ASN A 167 18.92 -10.57 -17.41
N VAL A 168 17.64 -10.34 -17.67
CA VAL A 168 16.96 -9.08 -17.34
C VAL A 168 15.80 -9.34 -16.39
N VAL A 169 15.79 -8.59 -15.29
CA VAL A 169 14.66 -8.55 -14.36
C VAL A 169 14.23 -7.11 -14.15
N GLY A 170 12.94 -6.86 -14.34
CA GLY A 170 12.30 -5.57 -14.12
C GLY A 170 11.65 -5.46 -12.75
N MET A 171 11.67 -4.26 -12.17
CA MET A 171 10.86 -3.88 -11.03
C MET A 171 10.13 -2.57 -11.36
N VAL A 172 8.84 -2.51 -11.06
CA VAL A 172 8.02 -1.34 -11.43
C VAL A 172 8.12 -0.26 -10.36
N GLY A 173 8.90 0.78 -10.65
CA GLY A 173 8.99 2.02 -9.86
C GLY A 173 8.20 3.13 -10.54
N SER A 174 6.97 3.34 -10.09
CA SER A 174 6.03 4.32 -10.66
C SER A 174 5.02 4.72 -9.59
N ILE A 175 4.67 6.02 -9.53
CA ILE A 175 3.60 6.49 -8.64
C ILE A 175 2.21 6.25 -9.25
N ASP A 176 2.14 6.08 -10.57
CA ASP A 176 0.90 6.13 -11.34
C ASP A 176 0.09 4.80 -11.26
N ASN A 177 0.72 3.71 -10.82
CA ASN A 177 0.19 2.34 -10.86
C ASN A 177 -0.32 1.95 -12.26
N ASP A 178 0.48 2.32 -13.27
CA ASP A 178 0.13 2.26 -14.69
C ASP A 178 0.49 0.93 -15.35
N PHE A 179 1.32 0.09 -14.71
CA PHE A 179 1.81 -1.17 -15.27
C PHE A 179 0.84 -2.33 -15.03
N CYS A 180 0.42 -2.98 -16.12
CA CYS A 180 -0.47 -4.14 -16.04
C CYS A 180 0.26 -5.39 -15.50
N GLY A 181 -0.43 -6.21 -14.72
CA GLY A 181 0.12 -7.42 -14.09
C GLY A 181 0.66 -7.21 -12.67
N THR A 182 0.62 -5.99 -12.14
CA THR A 182 0.92 -5.76 -10.72
C THR A 182 -0.26 -5.17 -9.98
N ASP A 183 -0.49 -5.63 -8.75
CA ASP A 183 -1.54 -5.05 -7.90
C ASP A 183 -1.16 -3.64 -7.44
N MET A 184 0.15 -3.39 -7.25
CA MET A 184 0.71 -2.13 -6.75
C MET A 184 2.15 -1.92 -7.26
N THR A 185 2.43 -0.73 -7.78
CA THR A 185 3.79 -0.28 -8.13
C THR A 185 4.50 0.42 -6.95
N ILE A 186 5.83 0.37 -6.93
CA ILE A 186 6.64 1.07 -5.90
C ILE A 186 6.46 2.57 -6.07
N GLY A 187 5.94 3.23 -5.03
CA GLY A 187 5.81 4.68 -4.90
C GLY A 187 4.36 5.17 -4.93
N THR A 188 3.41 4.34 -5.33
CA THR A 188 1.99 4.75 -5.40
C THR A 188 1.42 5.07 -4.03
N ASP A 189 1.72 4.26 -3.01
CA ASP A 189 1.22 4.51 -1.66
C ASP A 189 1.86 5.77 -1.05
N SER A 190 3.15 5.99 -1.29
CA SER A 190 3.86 7.21 -0.88
C SER A 190 3.30 8.46 -1.54
N ALA A 191 3.03 8.42 -2.85
CA ALA A 191 2.42 9.53 -3.58
C ALA A 191 0.99 9.82 -3.06
N LEU A 192 0.23 8.77 -2.77
CA LEU A 192 -1.10 8.88 -2.17
C LEU A 192 -1.04 9.53 -0.77
N HIS A 193 -0.02 9.22 0.05
CA HIS A 193 0.21 9.93 1.31
C HIS A 193 0.39 11.43 1.07
N ARG A 194 1.22 11.83 0.09
CA ARG A 194 1.44 13.26 -0.25
C ARG A 194 0.12 13.94 -0.66
N ILE A 195 -0.69 13.27 -1.48
CA ILE A 195 -1.99 13.83 -1.92
C ILE A 195 -2.90 14.03 -0.73
N ILE A 196 -3.05 13.02 0.13
CA ILE A 196 -3.98 13.07 1.26
C ILE A 196 -3.53 14.08 2.32
N GLU A 197 -2.23 14.25 2.55
CA GLU A 197 -1.72 15.31 3.42
C GLU A 197 -2.11 16.71 2.92
N VAL A 198 -1.97 16.96 1.61
CA VAL A 198 -2.40 18.22 1.00
C VAL A 198 -3.91 18.39 1.10
N VAL A 199 -4.68 17.35 0.81
CA VAL A 199 -6.14 17.38 0.88
C VAL A 199 -6.60 17.70 2.31
N ASP A 200 -6.07 16.98 3.30
CA ASP A 200 -6.44 17.17 4.71
C ASP A 200 -6.04 18.58 5.20
N ALA A 201 -4.88 19.09 4.77
CA ALA A 201 -4.47 20.47 5.06
C ALA A 201 -5.46 21.49 4.46
N ILE A 202 -5.87 21.30 3.20
CA ILE A 202 -6.82 22.17 2.49
C ILE A 202 -8.23 22.10 3.09
N MET A 203 -8.65 20.94 3.60
CA MET A 203 -9.99 20.75 4.17
C MET A 203 -10.32 21.76 5.28
N THR A 204 -9.33 22.12 6.11
CA THR A 204 -9.51 23.06 7.23
C THR A 204 -9.84 24.49 6.75
N THR A 205 -9.14 24.99 5.74
CA THR A 205 -9.40 26.31 5.14
C THR A 205 -10.69 26.30 4.31
N ALA A 206 -10.96 25.19 3.62
CA ALA A 206 -12.17 25.02 2.84
C ALA A 206 -13.44 25.01 3.69
N GLN A 207 -13.42 24.35 4.86
CA GLN A 207 -14.51 24.37 5.84
C GLN A 207 -14.75 25.79 6.39
N SER A 208 -13.69 26.55 6.63
CA SER A 208 -13.78 27.90 7.20
C SER A 208 -14.52 28.85 6.25
N HIS A 209 -14.14 28.86 4.97
CA HIS A 209 -14.68 29.78 3.96
C HIS A 209 -15.78 29.19 3.07
N GLN A 210 -16.20 27.96 3.35
CA GLN A 210 -17.30 27.34 2.64
C GLN A 210 -17.02 27.13 1.13
N ARG A 211 -15.76 26.79 0.79
CA ARG A 211 -15.19 26.78 -0.58
C ARG A 211 -15.30 25.43 -1.29
N THR A 212 -15.25 25.49 -2.61
CA THR A 212 -15.00 24.32 -3.48
C THR A 212 -13.53 24.29 -3.88
N PHE A 213 -12.89 23.14 -3.77
CA PHE A 213 -11.52 22.92 -4.25
C PHE A 213 -11.49 21.90 -5.36
N VAL A 214 -10.80 22.26 -6.45
CA VAL A 214 -10.47 21.39 -7.58
C VAL A 214 -8.98 21.06 -7.46
N LEU A 215 -8.66 19.80 -7.24
CA LEU A 215 -7.29 19.34 -7.01
C LEU A 215 -6.84 18.47 -8.18
N GLU A 216 -5.78 18.92 -8.86
CA GLU A 216 -5.18 18.19 -9.97
C GLU A 216 -4.07 17.28 -9.46
N VAL A 217 -4.17 15.99 -9.76
CA VAL A 217 -3.24 14.94 -9.33
C VAL A 217 -2.58 14.27 -10.53
N MET A 218 -1.36 13.79 -10.31
CA MET A 218 -0.59 13.05 -11.31
C MET A 218 -1.31 11.77 -11.71
N GLY A 219 -0.98 11.29 -12.91
CA GLY A 219 -1.60 10.10 -13.48
C GLY A 219 -1.77 10.21 -14.98
N ARG A 220 -0.73 10.67 -15.69
CA ARG A 220 -0.71 11.06 -17.12
C ARG A 220 -1.78 10.37 -17.98
N HIS A 221 -1.77 9.04 -18.00
CA HIS A 221 -2.76 8.21 -18.70
C HIS A 221 -3.41 7.16 -17.77
N CYS A 222 -3.23 7.30 -16.46
CA CYS A 222 -3.80 6.40 -15.46
C CYS A 222 -4.51 7.15 -14.34
N GLY A 223 -5.81 6.87 -14.18
CA GLY A 223 -6.65 7.46 -13.15
C GLY A 223 -6.53 6.82 -11.76
N TYR A 224 -5.65 5.83 -11.55
CA TYR A 224 -5.59 5.08 -10.29
C TYR A 224 -5.34 6.01 -9.09
N LEU A 225 -4.36 6.90 -9.21
CA LEU A 225 -3.99 7.82 -8.15
C LEU A 225 -5.13 8.79 -7.81
N ALA A 226 -5.84 9.30 -8.83
CA ALA A 226 -7.03 10.13 -8.66
C ALA A 226 -8.19 9.39 -8.01
N LEU A 227 -8.48 8.16 -8.47
CA LEU A 227 -9.57 7.34 -7.94
C LEU A 227 -9.34 6.96 -6.47
N VAL A 228 -8.14 6.51 -6.14
CA VAL A 228 -7.79 6.08 -4.78
C VAL A 228 -7.71 7.28 -3.83
N SER A 229 -7.25 8.44 -4.32
CA SER A 229 -7.30 9.71 -3.56
C SER A 229 -8.74 10.14 -3.29
N ALA A 230 -9.60 10.09 -4.30
CA ALA A 230 -11.02 10.44 -4.18
C ALA A 230 -11.74 9.54 -3.16
N LEU A 231 -11.42 8.24 -3.14
CA LEU A 231 -11.96 7.31 -2.16
C LEU A 231 -11.45 7.63 -0.73
N ALA A 232 -10.15 7.89 -0.58
CA ALA A 232 -9.49 8.14 0.70
C ALA A 232 -9.88 9.47 1.35
N CYS A 233 -10.19 10.52 0.58
CA CYS A 233 -10.69 11.78 1.14
C CYS A 233 -12.23 11.87 1.15
N GLY A 234 -12.92 10.94 0.48
CA GLY A 234 -14.37 11.02 0.30
C GLY A 234 -14.76 12.23 -0.56
N ALA A 235 -14.07 12.41 -1.69
CA ALA A 235 -14.33 13.46 -2.66
C ALA A 235 -15.78 13.44 -3.16
N ASP A 236 -16.25 14.61 -3.61
CA ASP A 236 -17.60 14.79 -4.13
C ASP A 236 -17.70 14.41 -5.60
N TRP A 237 -16.61 14.61 -6.35
CA TRP A 237 -16.48 14.21 -7.74
C TRP A 237 -15.05 13.81 -8.08
N VAL A 238 -14.89 12.91 -9.06
CA VAL A 238 -13.58 12.50 -9.58
C VAL A 238 -13.63 12.39 -11.11
N PHE A 239 -12.57 12.84 -11.78
CA PHE A 239 -12.41 12.71 -13.23
C PHE A 239 -11.24 11.78 -13.55
N LEU A 240 -11.51 10.74 -14.35
CA LEU A 240 -10.59 9.67 -14.69
C LEU A 240 -10.53 9.47 -16.20
N PRO A 241 -9.35 9.22 -16.79
CA PRO A 241 -9.25 8.85 -18.20
C PRO A 241 -9.96 7.53 -18.53
N GLU A 242 -9.88 6.52 -17.66
CA GLU A 242 -10.43 5.19 -17.94
C GLU A 242 -11.95 5.12 -17.82
N SER A 243 -12.56 6.04 -17.06
CA SER A 243 -14.01 6.14 -16.90
C SER A 243 -14.44 7.61 -17.04
N PRO A 244 -14.46 8.14 -18.29
CA PRO A 244 -14.91 9.50 -18.55
C PRO A 244 -16.32 9.75 -18.01
N PRO A 245 -16.64 11.00 -17.66
CA PRO A 245 -17.99 11.35 -17.27
C PRO A 245 -18.95 11.24 -18.48
N GLU A 246 -20.18 10.76 -18.23
CA GLU A 246 -21.22 10.66 -19.25
C GLU A 246 -21.71 12.05 -19.69
N GLU A 247 -22.39 12.13 -20.84
CA GLU A 247 -22.96 13.38 -21.31
C GLU A 247 -23.95 13.97 -20.29
N GLY A 248 -23.93 15.29 -20.11
CA GLY A 248 -24.72 15.97 -19.06
C GLY A 248 -24.09 15.94 -17.66
N TRP A 249 -22.85 15.48 -17.51
CA TRP A 249 -22.16 15.46 -16.22
C TRP A 249 -22.05 16.85 -15.56
N GLN A 250 -22.00 17.93 -16.34
CA GLN A 250 -21.87 19.29 -15.81
C GLN A 250 -23.06 19.64 -14.91
N GLU A 251 -24.27 19.32 -15.36
CA GLU A 251 -25.50 19.54 -14.62
C GLU A 251 -25.57 18.61 -13.41
N ASN A 252 -25.30 17.31 -13.61
CA ASN A 252 -25.31 16.31 -12.53
C ASN A 252 -24.32 16.66 -11.40
N MET A 253 -23.13 17.14 -11.75
CA MET A 253 -22.15 17.62 -10.80
C MET A 253 -22.66 18.87 -10.06
N CYS A 254 -23.25 19.84 -10.77
CA CYS A 254 -23.78 21.05 -10.12
C CYS A 254 -24.93 20.73 -9.16
N ILE A 255 -25.84 19.83 -9.54
CA ILE A 255 -26.90 19.31 -8.68
C ILE A 255 -26.29 18.73 -7.41
N LYS A 256 -25.31 17.82 -7.55
CA LYS A 256 -24.63 17.20 -6.41
C LYS A 256 -24.01 18.21 -5.45
N LEU A 257 -23.28 19.20 -5.98
CA LEU A 257 -22.63 20.22 -5.16
C LEU A 257 -23.65 21.12 -4.46
N SER A 258 -24.78 21.43 -5.11
CA SER A 258 -25.87 22.20 -4.51
C SER A 258 -26.59 21.42 -3.40
N GLU A 259 -26.84 20.11 -3.61
CA GLU A 259 -27.39 19.24 -2.58
C GLU A 259 -26.49 19.13 -1.36
N ASN A 260 -25.17 19.02 -1.58
CA ASN A 260 -24.20 19.01 -0.49
C ASN A 260 -24.32 20.27 0.37
N ARG A 261 -24.45 21.44 -0.27
CA ARG A 261 -24.65 22.71 0.42
C ARG A 261 -25.98 22.77 1.17
N ALA A 262 -27.05 22.25 0.57
CA ALA A 262 -28.37 22.13 1.21
C ALA A 262 -28.31 21.24 2.46
N ARG A 263 -27.54 20.14 2.40
CA ARG A 263 -27.20 19.25 3.53
C ARG A 263 -26.19 19.86 4.52
N LYS A 264 -25.93 21.18 4.43
CA LYS A 264 -25.01 21.95 5.28
C LYS A 264 -23.54 21.48 5.21
N LYS A 265 -23.16 20.72 4.17
CA LYS A 265 -21.75 20.44 3.90
C LYS A 265 -21.06 21.77 3.57
N ARG A 266 -20.01 22.08 4.33
CA ARG A 266 -19.33 23.37 4.23
C ARG A 266 -18.38 23.44 3.05
N LEU A 267 -17.75 22.35 2.66
CA LEU A 267 -16.81 22.32 1.53
C LEU A 267 -17.22 21.33 0.46
N ASN A 268 -16.63 21.47 -0.73
CA ASN A 268 -16.62 20.43 -1.75
C ASN A 268 -15.19 20.17 -2.23
N ILE A 269 -14.86 18.90 -2.51
CA ILE A 269 -13.56 18.50 -3.07
C ILE A 269 -13.81 17.74 -4.37
N ILE A 270 -13.16 18.18 -5.43
CA ILE A 270 -13.16 17.56 -6.75
C ILE A 270 -11.73 17.14 -7.07
N ILE A 271 -11.52 15.86 -7.39
CA ILE A 271 -10.21 15.33 -7.79
C ILE A 271 -10.17 15.17 -9.30
N VAL A 272 -9.13 15.68 -9.94
CA VAL A 272 -8.95 15.66 -11.40
C VAL A 272 -7.62 15.01 -11.72
N ALA A 273 -7.63 13.90 -12.46
CA ALA A 273 -6.40 13.33 -13.01
C ALA A 273 -5.83 14.27 -14.10
N GLU A 274 -4.50 14.38 -14.21
CA GLU A 274 -3.82 15.09 -15.32
C GLU A 274 -4.36 14.68 -16.70
N GLY A 275 -4.63 13.38 -16.88
CA GLY A 275 -5.17 12.80 -18.12
C GLY A 275 -6.70 12.78 -18.22
N ALA A 276 -7.42 13.57 -17.43
CA ALA A 276 -8.88 13.57 -17.46
C ALA A 276 -9.42 13.96 -18.85
N ILE A 277 -10.36 13.15 -19.36
CA ILE A 277 -10.98 13.32 -20.68
C ILE A 277 -12.50 13.09 -20.61
N ASP A 278 -13.22 13.62 -21.59
CA ASP A 278 -14.62 13.27 -21.86
C ASP A 278 -14.73 12.02 -22.75
N THR A 279 -15.97 11.58 -23.04
CA THR A 279 -16.24 10.42 -23.89
C THR A 279 -15.76 10.57 -25.34
N GLN A 280 -15.37 11.78 -25.74
CA GLN A 280 -14.90 12.14 -27.08
C GLN A 280 -13.37 12.27 -27.13
N ASN A 281 -12.67 11.96 -26.03
CA ASN A 281 -11.23 12.14 -25.81
C ASN A 281 -10.79 13.61 -25.77
N LYS A 282 -11.68 14.54 -25.45
CA LYS A 282 -11.31 15.94 -25.22
C LYS A 282 -10.85 16.12 -23.77
N PRO A 283 -9.71 16.80 -23.53
CA PRO A 283 -9.24 17.05 -22.18
C PRO A 283 -10.24 17.85 -21.34
N ILE A 284 -10.48 17.40 -20.12
CA ILE A 284 -11.25 18.13 -19.10
C ILE A 284 -10.24 18.76 -18.14
N THR A 285 -10.13 20.09 -18.14
CA THR A 285 -9.12 20.78 -17.33
C THR A 285 -9.67 21.24 -15.98
N SER A 286 -8.79 21.36 -14.98
CA SER A 286 -9.15 21.86 -13.66
C SER A 286 -9.73 23.29 -13.68
N GLU A 287 -9.24 24.15 -14.59
CA GLU A 287 -9.78 25.50 -14.77
C GLU A 287 -11.17 25.49 -15.43
N GLN A 288 -11.44 24.60 -16.40
CA GLN A 288 -12.80 24.44 -16.94
C GLN A 288 -13.81 24.04 -15.86
N ILE A 289 -13.44 23.14 -14.95
CA ILE A 289 -14.29 22.72 -13.83
C ILE A 289 -14.56 23.90 -12.88
N LYS A 290 -13.53 24.69 -12.60
CA LYS A 290 -13.67 25.90 -11.78
C LYS A 290 -14.60 26.92 -12.43
N GLU A 291 -14.41 27.23 -13.71
CA GLU A 291 -15.29 28.15 -14.46
C GLU A 291 -16.74 27.67 -14.44
N LEU A 292 -16.96 26.37 -14.63
CA LEU A 292 -18.29 25.76 -14.56
C LEU A 292 -18.95 25.96 -13.18
N VAL A 293 -18.24 25.64 -12.09
CA VAL A 293 -18.77 25.79 -10.72
C VAL A 293 -19.02 27.26 -10.38
N VAL A 294 -18.14 28.17 -10.78
CA VAL A 294 -18.31 29.61 -10.55
C VAL A 294 -19.51 30.14 -11.33
N THR A 295 -19.65 29.77 -12.59
CA THR A 295 -20.72 30.29 -13.47
C THR A 295 -22.09 29.76 -13.08
N GLN A 296 -22.22 28.46 -12.80
CA GLN A 296 -23.50 27.81 -12.55
C GLN A 296 -23.97 27.92 -11.10
N LEU A 297 -23.05 27.86 -10.12
CA LEU A 297 -23.39 27.81 -8.70
C LEU A 297 -22.98 29.06 -7.92
N GLY A 298 -22.10 29.90 -8.48
CA GLY A 298 -21.58 31.10 -7.78
C GLY A 298 -20.70 30.79 -6.56
N TYR A 299 -20.15 29.57 -6.46
CA TYR A 299 -19.33 29.18 -5.30
C TYR A 299 -17.87 29.68 -5.44
N ASP A 300 -17.28 30.17 -4.35
CA ASP A 300 -15.84 30.50 -4.30
C ASP A 300 -15.02 29.22 -4.50
N THR A 301 -14.39 29.13 -5.68
CA THR A 301 -13.76 27.91 -6.18
C THR A 301 -12.28 28.15 -6.45
N ARG A 302 -11.42 27.26 -5.96
CA ARG A 302 -9.97 27.34 -6.10
C ARG A 302 -9.43 26.07 -6.76
N VAL A 303 -8.41 26.24 -7.59
CA VAL A 303 -7.67 25.16 -8.22
C VAL A 303 -6.33 25.01 -7.50
N THR A 304 -5.89 23.79 -7.27
CA THR A 304 -4.56 23.48 -6.78
C THR A 304 -3.98 22.34 -7.59
N ILE A 305 -2.89 22.63 -8.29
CA ILE A 305 -2.13 21.63 -9.03
C ILE A 305 -1.02 21.15 -8.10
N LEU A 306 -1.09 19.90 -7.63
CA LEU A 306 -0.13 19.39 -6.64
C LEU A 306 1.28 19.24 -7.25
N GLY A 307 1.35 18.90 -8.54
CA GLY A 307 2.60 18.74 -9.26
C GLY A 307 3.54 17.74 -8.59
N HIS A 308 4.84 18.06 -8.59
CA HIS A 308 5.92 17.14 -8.19
C HIS A 308 6.01 16.86 -6.69
N VAL A 309 5.21 17.52 -5.84
CA VAL A 309 5.08 17.14 -4.42
C VAL A 309 4.72 15.66 -4.28
N GLN A 310 3.98 15.12 -5.25
CA GLN A 310 3.54 13.72 -5.31
C GLN A 310 4.70 12.71 -5.53
N ARG A 311 5.84 13.15 -6.09
CA ARG A 311 7.06 12.31 -6.25
C ARG A 311 8.06 12.48 -5.11
N GLY A 312 7.93 13.58 -4.37
CA GLY A 312 8.81 13.92 -3.25
C GLY A 312 8.41 13.28 -1.92
N GLY A 313 9.18 13.61 -0.89
CA GLY A 313 8.96 13.09 0.47
C GLY A 313 9.58 11.72 0.71
N THR A 314 9.31 11.19 1.90
CA THR A 314 9.87 9.93 2.38
C THR A 314 8.98 8.75 1.93
N PRO A 315 9.56 7.58 1.58
CA PRO A 315 8.77 6.40 1.25
C PRO A 315 7.94 5.92 2.44
N SER A 316 6.67 5.58 2.22
CA SER A 316 5.78 5.00 3.21
C SER A 316 6.27 3.63 3.68
N ALA A 317 5.76 3.15 4.81
CA ALA A 317 6.09 1.81 5.30
C ALA A 317 5.78 0.73 4.24
N PHE A 318 4.63 0.85 3.57
CA PHE A 318 4.21 -0.05 2.49
C PHE A 318 5.23 -0.10 1.35
N ASP A 319 5.63 1.06 0.80
CA ASP A 319 6.56 1.10 -0.34
C ASP A 319 7.96 0.62 0.05
N ARG A 320 8.43 0.87 1.27
CA ARG A 320 9.71 0.32 1.76
C ARG A 320 9.69 -1.20 1.82
N ILE A 321 8.63 -1.77 2.37
CA ILE A 321 8.45 -3.22 2.51
C ILE A 321 8.30 -3.85 1.13
N LEU A 322 7.44 -3.28 0.28
CA LEU A 322 7.19 -3.74 -1.09
C LEU A 322 8.49 -3.76 -1.90
N ALA A 323 9.19 -2.63 -1.95
CA ALA A 323 10.44 -2.51 -2.69
C ALA A 323 11.53 -3.44 -2.15
N SER A 324 11.60 -3.63 -0.82
CA SER A 324 12.57 -4.55 -0.22
C SER A 324 12.28 -6.01 -0.58
N ARG A 325 11.01 -6.43 -0.54
CA ARG A 325 10.60 -7.79 -0.93
C ARG A 325 10.89 -8.05 -2.40
N MET A 326 10.53 -7.11 -3.28
CA MET A 326 10.74 -7.26 -4.71
C MET A 326 12.21 -7.20 -5.11
N GLY A 327 13.04 -6.40 -4.43
CA GLY A 327 14.48 -6.36 -4.69
C GLY A 327 15.18 -7.68 -4.34
N VAL A 328 14.78 -8.33 -3.24
CA VAL A 328 15.26 -9.67 -2.89
C VAL A 328 14.84 -10.68 -3.95
N GLU A 329 13.55 -10.70 -4.32
CA GLU A 329 13.02 -11.61 -5.32
C GLU A 329 13.65 -11.40 -6.71
N ALA A 330 14.00 -10.16 -7.07
CA ALA A 330 14.68 -9.85 -8.32
C ALA A 330 16.07 -10.49 -8.41
N VAL A 331 16.84 -10.48 -7.32
CA VAL A 331 18.14 -11.17 -7.27
C VAL A 331 17.95 -12.67 -7.37
N VAL A 332 16.96 -13.24 -6.66
CA VAL A 332 16.66 -14.68 -6.76
C VAL A 332 16.28 -15.04 -8.20
N ALA A 333 15.43 -14.23 -8.86
CA ALA A 333 15.04 -14.42 -10.24
C ALA A 333 16.24 -14.36 -11.20
N LEU A 334 17.14 -13.38 -11.06
CA LEU A 334 18.35 -13.27 -11.87
C LEU A 334 19.29 -14.47 -11.72
N LEU A 335 19.40 -15.03 -10.51
CA LEU A 335 20.27 -16.18 -10.27
C LEU A 335 19.69 -17.49 -10.79
N GLN A 336 18.37 -17.62 -10.78
CA GLN A 336 17.65 -18.78 -11.31
C GLN A 336 17.39 -18.72 -12.82
N ALA A 337 17.59 -17.56 -13.44
CA ALA A 337 17.40 -17.39 -14.88
C ALA A 337 18.34 -18.32 -15.66
N THR A 338 17.76 -18.97 -16.68
CA THR A 338 18.47 -19.75 -17.70
C THR A 338 18.33 -19.05 -19.06
N PRO A 339 19.13 -19.41 -20.07
CA PRO A 339 19.04 -18.80 -21.40
C PRO A 339 17.63 -18.87 -22.05
N GLU A 340 16.83 -19.86 -21.67
CA GLU A 340 15.47 -20.08 -22.14
C GLU A 340 14.42 -19.30 -21.33
N THR A 341 14.76 -18.82 -20.13
CA THR A 341 13.82 -18.04 -19.32
C THR A 341 13.66 -16.64 -19.90
N PRO A 342 12.43 -16.21 -20.24
CA PRO A 342 12.20 -14.86 -20.74
C PRO A 342 12.49 -13.83 -19.65
N ALA A 343 12.78 -12.59 -20.04
CA ALA A 343 12.82 -11.48 -19.09
C ALA A 343 11.50 -11.40 -18.32
N CYS A 344 11.61 -11.19 -17.01
CA CYS A 344 10.45 -11.11 -16.13
C CYS A 344 10.40 -9.79 -15.37
N VAL A 345 9.20 -9.43 -14.94
CA VAL A 345 8.94 -8.37 -13.98
C VAL A 345 8.58 -9.00 -12.66
N VAL A 346 9.27 -8.58 -11.60
CA VAL A 346 8.89 -8.92 -10.23
C VAL A 346 7.73 -8.02 -9.83
N SER A 347 6.66 -8.66 -9.38
CA SER A 347 5.39 -8.03 -9.07
C SER A 347 4.85 -8.56 -7.75
N LEU A 348 3.93 -7.82 -7.13
CA LEU A 348 3.11 -8.31 -6.05
C LEU A 348 1.72 -8.68 -6.60
N SER A 349 1.29 -9.93 -6.40
CA SER A 349 -0.08 -10.36 -6.65
C SER A 349 -0.63 -11.12 -5.44
N GLY A 350 -1.77 -10.69 -4.91
CA GLY A 350 -2.39 -11.34 -3.74
C GLY A 350 -1.47 -11.36 -2.53
N ASN A 351 -0.69 -10.29 -2.32
CA ASN A 351 0.34 -10.17 -1.28
C ASN A 351 1.48 -11.20 -1.39
N GLN A 352 1.65 -11.87 -2.53
CA GLN A 352 2.79 -12.75 -2.81
C GLN A 352 3.66 -12.19 -3.94
N ALA A 353 4.97 -12.42 -3.85
CA ALA A 353 5.88 -12.04 -4.92
C ALA A 353 5.73 -13.03 -6.08
N VAL A 354 5.50 -12.50 -7.28
CA VAL A 354 5.33 -13.29 -8.51
C VAL A 354 6.23 -12.73 -9.61
N ARG A 355 6.59 -13.59 -10.55
CA ARG A 355 7.37 -13.23 -11.74
C ARG A 355 6.46 -13.34 -12.94
N LEU A 356 6.34 -12.26 -13.70
CA LEU A 356 5.51 -12.21 -14.89
C LEU A 356 6.37 -11.97 -16.14
N PRO A 357 6.03 -12.55 -17.30
CA PRO A 357 6.74 -12.26 -18.53
C PRO A 357 6.67 -10.76 -18.84
N LEU A 358 7.83 -10.12 -18.99
CA LEU A 358 7.93 -8.68 -19.18
C LEU A 358 7.16 -8.21 -20.43
N MET A 359 7.25 -8.97 -21.53
CA MET A 359 6.62 -8.63 -22.80
C MET A 359 5.09 -8.59 -22.70
N GLU A 360 4.49 -9.57 -22.00
CA GLU A 360 3.04 -9.64 -21.82
C GLU A 360 2.53 -8.44 -21.02
N CYS A 361 3.22 -8.07 -19.93
CA CYS A 361 2.86 -6.92 -19.11
C CYS A 361 2.95 -5.59 -19.87
N VAL A 362 4.01 -5.39 -20.67
CA VAL A 362 4.18 -4.20 -21.52
C VAL A 362 3.08 -4.14 -22.57
N GLN A 363 2.78 -5.25 -23.24
CA GLN A 363 1.72 -5.31 -24.25
C GLN A 363 0.35 -4.99 -23.65
N MET A 364 0.00 -5.59 -22.51
CA MET A 364 -1.24 -5.30 -21.80
C MET A 364 -1.36 -3.83 -21.40
N THR A 365 -0.26 -3.17 -21.05
CA THR A 365 -0.24 -1.75 -20.69
C THR A 365 -0.54 -0.86 -21.90
N GLN A 366 0.04 -1.18 -23.06
CA GLN A 366 -0.25 -0.50 -24.33
C GLN A 366 -1.69 -0.72 -24.81
N GLU A 367 -2.25 -1.91 -24.56
CA GLU A 367 -3.64 -2.23 -24.89
C GLU A 367 -4.63 -1.35 -24.13
N VAL A 368 -4.33 -0.94 -22.89
CA VAL A 368 -5.18 0.00 -22.14
C VAL A 368 -5.23 1.36 -22.85
N GLN A 369 -4.09 1.88 -23.26
CA GLN A 369 -4.03 3.16 -23.98
C GLN A 369 -4.79 3.07 -25.30
N LYS A 370 -4.58 1.98 -26.05
CA LYS A 370 -5.32 1.71 -27.30
C LYS A 370 -6.83 1.66 -27.06
N ALA A 371 -7.28 1.01 -26.00
CA ALA A 371 -8.70 0.96 -25.64
C ALA A 371 -9.27 2.35 -25.36
N MET A 372 -8.53 3.22 -24.68
CA MET A 372 -8.95 4.61 -24.44
C MET A 372 -8.99 5.44 -25.73
N ASP A 373 -7.97 5.31 -26.59
CA ASP A 373 -7.91 6.01 -27.88
C ASP A 373 -9.08 5.62 -28.79
N GLU A 374 -9.44 4.33 -28.79
CA GLU A 374 -10.59 3.77 -29.52
C GLU A 374 -11.95 3.96 -28.81
N ARG A 375 -11.99 4.72 -27.70
CA ARG A 375 -13.20 5.01 -26.89
C ARG A 375 -13.87 3.77 -26.29
N ARG A 376 -13.12 2.69 -26.11
CA ARG A 376 -13.52 1.45 -25.44
C ARG A 376 -13.24 1.50 -23.95
N PHE A 377 -13.81 2.50 -23.26
CA PHE A 377 -13.52 2.79 -21.84
C PHE A 377 -13.84 1.63 -20.88
N LYS A 378 -14.90 0.85 -21.15
CA LYS A 378 -15.23 -0.34 -20.35
C LYS A 378 -14.13 -1.40 -20.44
N ASP A 379 -13.49 -1.54 -21.60
CA ASP A 379 -12.37 -2.45 -21.80
C ASP A 379 -11.12 -1.91 -21.07
N ALA A 380 -10.86 -0.60 -21.14
CA ALA A 380 -9.77 0.05 -20.41
C ALA A 380 -9.85 -0.21 -18.89
N VAL A 381 -11.05 -0.05 -18.29
CA VAL A 381 -11.28 -0.35 -16.86
C VAL A 381 -11.01 -1.82 -16.54
N ARG A 382 -11.44 -2.75 -17.41
CA ARG A 382 -11.22 -4.19 -17.22
C ARG A 382 -9.74 -4.56 -17.34
N LEU A 383 -9.03 -3.97 -18.29
CA LEU A 383 -7.60 -4.20 -18.51
C LEU A 383 -6.74 -3.68 -17.35
N ARG A 384 -7.14 -2.58 -16.68
CA ARG A 384 -6.54 -2.13 -15.41
C ARG A 384 -6.70 -3.13 -14.27
N GLY A 385 -7.68 -4.03 -14.37
CA GLY A 385 -7.89 -5.12 -13.44
C GLY A 385 -9.03 -4.89 -12.45
N ARG A 386 -9.40 -5.98 -11.75
CA ARG A 386 -10.55 -6.01 -10.83
C ARG A 386 -10.39 -5.06 -9.64
N SER A 387 -9.16 -4.80 -9.20
CA SER A 387 -8.87 -3.87 -8.11
C SER A 387 -9.33 -2.44 -8.47
N PHE A 388 -8.99 -1.97 -9.67
CA PHE A 388 -9.41 -0.68 -10.20
C PHE A 388 -10.93 -0.58 -10.33
N GLU A 389 -11.57 -1.57 -10.96
CA GLU A 389 -13.02 -1.63 -11.12
C GLU A 389 -13.76 -1.60 -9.77
N ASN A 390 -13.27 -2.37 -8.79
CA ASN A 390 -13.83 -2.40 -7.44
C ASN A 390 -13.68 -1.04 -6.72
N ASN A 391 -12.54 -0.37 -6.85
CA ASN A 391 -12.34 0.98 -6.30
C ASN A 391 -13.34 1.96 -6.93
N LEU A 392 -13.51 1.93 -8.25
CA LEU A 392 -14.42 2.80 -9.00
C LEU A 392 -15.88 2.58 -8.59
N ASN A 393 -16.31 1.32 -8.53
CA ASN A 393 -17.67 0.96 -8.14
C ASN A 393 -17.96 1.33 -6.68
N THR A 394 -16.99 1.13 -5.78
CA THR A 394 -17.12 1.53 -4.37
C THR A 394 -17.23 3.05 -4.25
N TYR A 395 -16.39 3.79 -4.96
CA TYR A 395 -16.45 5.26 -4.98
C TYR A 395 -17.82 5.75 -5.44
N LYS A 396 -18.33 5.27 -6.59
CA LYS A 396 -19.64 5.68 -7.13
C LYS A 396 -20.76 5.47 -6.13
N ARG A 397 -20.81 4.29 -5.49
CA ARG A 397 -21.82 3.94 -4.46
C ARG A 397 -21.79 4.85 -3.23
N LEU A 398 -20.61 5.34 -2.84
CA LEU A 398 -20.43 6.15 -1.64
C LEU A 398 -20.52 7.66 -1.92
N ALA A 399 -20.23 8.10 -3.14
CA ALA A 399 -20.25 9.49 -3.53
C ALA A 399 -21.65 9.93 -3.98
N ILE A 400 -22.31 9.14 -4.82
CA ILE A 400 -23.61 9.46 -5.44
C ILE A 400 -24.70 8.68 -4.71
N LYS A 401 -25.67 9.41 -4.16
CA LYS A 401 -26.86 8.82 -3.54
C LYS A 401 -28.01 8.95 -4.53
N LEU A 402 -28.65 7.83 -4.84
CA LEU A 402 -29.89 7.85 -5.64
C LEU A 402 -31.02 8.52 -4.83
N PRO A 403 -32.00 9.17 -5.49
CA PRO A 403 -33.22 9.63 -4.84
C PRO A 403 -33.90 8.50 -4.06
N ASP A 404 -34.55 8.81 -2.94
CA ASP A 404 -35.20 7.79 -2.10
C ASP A 404 -36.33 7.03 -2.82
N SER A 405 -36.85 7.58 -3.92
CA SER A 405 -37.81 6.92 -4.81
C SER A 405 -37.21 5.78 -5.64
N GLU A 406 -35.90 5.83 -5.92
CA GLU A 406 -35.19 4.88 -6.79
C GLU A 406 -34.43 3.81 -5.99
N ILE A 407 -34.22 4.05 -4.70
CA ILE A 407 -33.56 3.09 -3.81
C ILE A 407 -34.53 1.92 -3.54
N PRO A 408 -34.08 0.66 -3.67
CA PRO A 408 -34.90 -0.49 -3.33
C PRO A 408 -35.35 -0.40 -1.86
N LYS A 409 -36.63 -0.63 -1.56
CA LYS A 409 -37.12 -0.54 -0.18
C LYS A 409 -36.86 -1.85 0.55
N SER A 410 -36.06 -1.79 1.62
CA SER A 410 -35.90 -2.89 2.58
C SER A 410 -36.43 -2.44 3.93
N ASN A 411 -37.25 -3.28 4.58
CA ASN A 411 -37.71 -3.02 5.94
C ASN A 411 -36.74 -3.58 7.01
N CYS A 412 -35.48 -3.84 6.64
CA CYS A 412 -34.49 -4.40 7.55
C CYS A 412 -33.69 -3.30 8.26
N ASN A 413 -33.49 -3.49 9.56
CA ASN A 413 -32.66 -2.61 10.40
C ASN A 413 -31.30 -3.27 10.59
N VAL A 414 -30.21 -2.55 10.30
CA VAL A 414 -28.84 -3.07 10.41
C VAL A 414 -28.06 -2.27 11.44
N GLY A 415 -27.55 -2.94 12.47
CA GLY A 415 -26.70 -2.34 13.50
C GLY A 415 -25.23 -2.30 13.07
N VAL A 416 -24.54 -1.21 13.38
CA VAL A 416 -23.08 -1.05 13.22
C VAL A 416 -22.48 -0.72 14.59
N VAL A 417 -21.47 -1.48 15.01
CA VAL A 417 -20.82 -1.33 16.32
C VAL A 417 -19.29 -1.44 16.21
N ASN A 418 -18.57 -0.63 16.98
CA ASN A 418 -17.12 -0.70 17.10
C ASN A 418 -16.71 -1.41 18.41
N VAL A 419 -15.82 -2.40 18.34
CA VAL A 419 -15.41 -3.22 19.49
C VAL A 419 -13.89 -3.39 19.53
N GLY A 420 -13.31 -3.29 20.73
CA GLY A 420 -11.87 -3.37 20.96
C GLY A 420 -11.22 -2.00 21.21
N ALA A 421 -9.90 -1.95 21.09
CA ALA A 421 -9.15 -0.68 21.15
C ALA A 421 -9.38 0.17 19.89
N PRO A 422 -9.25 1.52 19.98
CA PRO A 422 -9.34 2.39 18.81
C PRO A 422 -8.31 2.02 17.73
N ALA A 423 -8.75 1.99 16.48
CA ALA A 423 -7.91 1.79 15.30
C ALA A 423 -8.22 2.84 14.24
N ALA A 424 -7.17 3.44 13.66
CA ALA A 424 -7.34 4.42 12.61
C ALA A 424 -7.97 3.78 11.37
N GLY A 425 -9.12 4.31 10.94
CA GLY A 425 -9.91 3.77 9.82
C GLY A 425 -11.27 3.18 10.22
N MET A 426 -11.55 3.01 11.53
CA MET A 426 -12.88 2.62 12.02
C MET A 426 -13.98 3.56 11.51
N ASN A 427 -13.75 4.88 11.53
CA ASN A 427 -14.73 5.86 11.05
C ASN A 427 -14.98 5.77 9.54
N ALA A 428 -13.93 5.50 8.75
CA ALA A 428 -14.06 5.28 7.31
C ALA A 428 -14.89 4.01 7.01
N ALA A 429 -14.66 2.95 7.79
CA ALA A 429 -15.43 1.71 7.74
C ALA A 429 -16.91 1.92 8.08
N VAL A 430 -17.22 2.61 9.18
CA VAL A 430 -18.60 2.96 9.57
C VAL A 430 -19.28 3.79 8.49
N ARG A 431 -18.61 4.84 7.97
CA ARG A 431 -19.13 5.66 6.87
C ARG A 431 -19.52 4.82 5.66
N ALA A 432 -18.64 3.90 5.26
CA ALA A 432 -18.87 3.05 4.10
C ALA A 432 -20.05 2.09 4.34
N ALA A 433 -20.11 1.45 5.51
CA ALA A 433 -21.20 0.55 5.88
C ALA A 433 -22.56 1.26 5.89
N VAL A 434 -22.65 2.43 6.53
CA VAL A 434 -23.88 3.22 6.62
C VAL A 434 -24.36 3.63 5.24
N ARG A 435 -23.48 4.19 4.40
CA ARG A 435 -23.86 4.64 3.05
C ARG A 435 -24.27 3.49 2.14
N VAL A 436 -23.55 2.37 2.17
CA VAL A 436 -23.92 1.19 1.36
C VAL A 436 -25.23 0.58 1.85
N GLY A 437 -25.45 0.50 3.16
CA GLY A 437 -26.69 -0.03 3.72
C GLY A 437 -27.91 0.81 3.32
N ILE A 438 -27.79 2.15 3.38
CA ILE A 438 -28.83 3.07 2.90
C ILE A 438 -29.06 2.90 1.39
N SER A 439 -28.01 2.78 0.59
CA SER A 439 -28.14 2.57 -0.87
C SER A 439 -28.76 1.22 -1.24
N GLU A 440 -28.68 0.20 -0.38
CA GLU A 440 -29.37 -1.09 -0.53
C GLU A 440 -30.76 -1.08 0.14
N GLY A 441 -31.19 0.05 0.71
CA GLY A 441 -32.53 0.26 1.24
C GLY A 441 -32.73 0.02 2.72
N HIS A 442 -31.67 -0.26 3.48
CA HIS A 442 -31.75 -0.61 4.89
C HIS A 442 -31.81 0.63 5.79
N LYS A 443 -32.46 0.50 6.96
CA LYS A 443 -32.33 1.48 8.04
C LYS A 443 -31.09 1.16 8.86
N MET A 444 -30.22 2.14 9.04
CA MET A 444 -28.94 1.96 9.70
C MET A 444 -28.99 2.46 11.14
N PHE A 445 -28.48 1.66 12.07
CA PHE A 445 -28.39 2.00 13.48
C PHE A 445 -26.94 2.00 13.93
N ALA A 446 -26.50 3.08 14.56
CA ALA A 446 -25.23 3.18 15.23
C ALA A 446 -25.38 2.75 16.69
N VAL A 447 -24.58 1.77 17.10
CA VAL A 447 -24.46 1.34 18.50
C VAL A 447 -23.22 2.01 19.10
N TYR A 448 -23.42 2.79 20.14
CA TYR A 448 -22.35 3.55 20.78
C TYR A 448 -21.63 2.73 21.86
N ASP A 449 -20.36 3.04 22.10
CA ASP A 449 -19.53 2.46 23.18
C ASP A 449 -19.47 0.93 23.24
N GLY A 450 -19.47 0.29 22.07
CA GLY A 450 -19.32 -1.17 21.95
C GLY A 450 -20.46 -1.95 22.61
N PHE A 451 -20.17 -3.15 23.12
CA PHE A 451 -21.18 -3.99 23.78
C PHE A 451 -21.71 -3.40 25.09
N GLU A 452 -20.93 -2.54 25.76
CA GLU A 452 -21.37 -1.89 26.99
C GLU A 452 -22.48 -0.87 26.71
N GLY A 453 -22.30 -0.01 25.70
CA GLY A 453 -23.36 0.90 25.28
C GLY A 453 -24.52 0.16 24.60
N PHE A 454 -24.25 -0.96 23.92
CA PHE A 454 -25.30 -1.85 23.41
C PHE A 454 -26.21 -2.34 24.54
N ALA A 455 -25.66 -2.93 25.60
CA ALA A 455 -26.45 -3.39 26.75
C ALA A 455 -27.27 -2.26 27.40
N LYS A 456 -26.73 -1.04 27.42
CA LYS A 456 -27.40 0.17 27.93
C LYS A 456 -28.43 0.79 26.97
N GLY A 457 -28.63 0.22 25.78
CA GLY A 457 -29.56 0.74 24.78
C GLY A 457 -29.13 2.05 24.12
N GLN A 458 -27.82 2.33 24.07
CA GLN A 458 -27.27 3.51 23.39
C GLN A 458 -27.22 3.28 21.87
N ILE A 459 -28.41 3.23 21.26
CA ILE A 459 -28.60 2.94 19.85
C ILE A 459 -29.34 4.12 19.21
N LYS A 460 -28.84 4.59 18.06
CA LYS A 460 -29.46 5.70 17.33
C LYS A 460 -29.49 5.40 15.84
N GLU A 461 -30.57 5.79 15.17
CA GLU A 461 -30.60 5.80 13.71
C GLU A 461 -29.53 6.76 13.16
N ILE A 462 -28.83 6.32 12.13
CA ILE A 462 -27.74 7.07 11.49
C ILE A 462 -27.99 7.17 9.98
N GLY A 463 -27.93 8.40 9.46
CA GLY A 463 -28.23 8.73 8.08
C GLY A 463 -26.99 9.03 7.23
N TRP A 464 -27.23 9.28 5.95
CA TRP A 464 -26.18 9.59 4.96
C TRP A 464 -25.36 10.85 5.31
N GLY A 465 -26.02 11.87 5.86
CA GLY A 465 -25.43 13.14 6.24
C GLY A 465 -24.55 13.04 7.50
N ASP A 466 -24.92 12.18 8.45
CA ASP A 466 -24.25 12.06 9.75
C ASP A 466 -22.81 11.55 9.64
N VAL A 467 -22.55 10.67 8.67
CA VAL A 467 -21.22 10.10 8.39
C VAL A 467 -20.39 10.91 7.38
N GLY A 468 -20.84 12.13 7.04
CA GLY A 468 -20.12 13.03 6.15
C GLY A 468 -18.78 13.48 6.75
N GLY A 469 -17.68 13.32 6.00
CA GLY A 469 -16.35 13.78 6.44
C GLY A 469 -15.60 12.83 7.38
N TRP A 470 -16.14 11.63 7.63
CA TRP A 470 -15.54 10.66 8.57
C TRP A 470 -14.33 9.89 7.99
N THR A 471 -14.10 9.93 6.68
CA THR A 471 -13.06 9.11 6.02
C THR A 471 -11.67 9.37 6.58
N GLY A 472 -11.31 10.63 6.83
CA GLY A 472 -10.01 11.03 7.36
C GLY A 472 -9.92 11.13 8.88
N GLN A 473 -10.95 10.70 9.62
CA GLN A 473 -10.99 10.87 11.08
C GLN A 473 -10.39 9.66 11.80
N GLY A 474 -9.44 9.91 12.70
CA GLY A 474 -8.86 8.91 13.61
C GLY A 474 -9.80 8.45 14.72
N GLY A 475 -9.39 7.42 15.45
CA GLY A 475 -10.14 6.88 16.59
C GLY A 475 -11.51 6.29 16.20
N SER A 476 -12.48 6.37 17.12
CA SER A 476 -13.86 5.90 16.92
C SER A 476 -14.87 6.96 17.36
N ILE A 477 -15.64 7.52 16.43
CA ILE A 477 -16.70 8.51 16.71
C ILE A 477 -17.89 7.85 17.42
N LEU A 478 -18.16 6.57 17.14
CA LEU A 478 -19.19 5.80 17.85
C LEU A 478 -18.77 5.44 19.29
N GLY A 479 -17.50 5.65 19.65
CA GLY A 479 -16.91 5.05 20.84
C GLY A 479 -16.56 3.58 20.58
N THR A 480 -15.64 3.03 21.38
CA THR A 480 -15.25 1.62 21.31
C THR A 480 -14.75 1.15 22.66
N LYS A 481 -15.03 -0.10 23.01
CA LYS A 481 -14.66 -0.72 24.30
C LYS A 481 -14.19 -2.15 24.07
N ARG A 482 -13.29 -2.63 24.92
CA ARG A 482 -12.82 -4.03 24.94
C ARG A 482 -13.79 -4.99 25.66
N THR A 483 -14.86 -4.45 26.25
CA THR A 483 -15.85 -5.23 27.00
C THR A 483 -16.52 -6.27 26.10
N LEU A 484 -16.55 -7.53 26.54
CA LEU A 484 -17.20 -8.65 25.86
C LEU A 484 -18.71 -8.72 26.19
N PRO A 485 -19.54 -9.30 25.29
CA PRO A 485 -21.00 -9.33 25.47
C PRO A 485 -21.48 -10.39 26.48
N GLY A 486 -20.66 -11.37 26.87
CA GLY A 486 -21.09 -12.56 27.62
C GLY A 486 -21.81 -12.28 28.94
N LYS A 487 -21.50 -11.17 29.62
CA LYS A 487 -22.19 -10.77 30.87
C LYS A 487 -23.51 -10.04 30.64
N TYR A 488 -23.77 -9.58 29.42
CA TYR A 488 -24.87 -8.69 29.08
C TYR A 488 -25.74 -9.26 27.96
N LEU A 489 -25.71 -10.58 27.74
CA LEU A 489 -26.41 -11.23 26.63
C LEU A 489 -27.92 -10.96 26.67
N GLU A 490 -28.54 -11.04 27.85
CA GLU A 490 -29.98 -10.77 28.02
C GLU A 490 -30.33 -9.32 27.66
N ASP A 491 -29.54 -8.35 28.13
CA ASP A 491 -29.75 -6.93 27.86
C ASP A 491 -29.56 -6.63 26.36
N ILE A 492 -28.50 -7.15 25.74
CA ILE A 492 -28.22 -6.95 24.31
C ILE A 492 -29.33 -7.58 23.46
N ALA A 493 -29.80 -8.78 23.81
CA ALA A 493 -30.94 -9.41 23.13
C ALA A 493 -32.21 -8.56 23.25
N ALA A 494 -32.50 -8.03 24.44
CA ALA A 494 -33.64 -7.13 24.63
C ALA A 494 -33.54 -5.88 23.74
N GLN A 495 -32.35 -5.28 23.61
CA GLN A 495 -32.15 -4.11 22.75
C GLN A 495 -32.27 -4.42 21.26
N MET A 496 -31.80 -5.59 20.82
CA MET A 496 -32.00 -6.06 19.44
C MET A 496 -33.49 -6.23 19.12
N ARG A 497 -34.28 -6.76 20.06
CA ARG A 497 -35.74 -6.87 19.93
C ARG A 497 -36.42 -5.50 19.87
N THR A 498 -36.09 -4.60 20.80
CA THR A 498 -36.68 -3.25 20.88
C THR A 498 -36.45 -2.44 19.62
N HIS A 499 -35.28 -2.56 18.99
CA HIS A 499 -34.92 -1.81 17.78
C HIS A 499 -35.14 -2.61 16.49
N GLY A 500 -35.64 -3.85 16.58
CA GLY A 500 -35.89 -4.73 15.43
C GLY A 500 -34.63 -5.01 14.58
N ILE A 501 -33.46 -5.15 15.22
CA ILE A 501 -32.17 -5.31 14.52
C ILE A 501 -32.15 -6.65 13.77
N SER A 502 -32.13 -6.57 12.44
CA SER A 502 -32.19 -7.72 11.53
C SER A 502 -30.81 -8.23 11.09
N ALA A 503 -29.75 -7.47 11.32
CA ALA A 503 -28.36 -7.87 11.08
C ALA A 503 -27.38 -6.99 11.87
N LEU A 504 -26.16 -7.48 12.11
CA LEU A 504 -25.12 -6.77 12.85
C LEU A 504 -23.78 -6.78 12.08
N LEU A 505 -23.21 -5.59 11.88
CA LEU A 505 -21.83 -5.39 11.44
C LEU A 505 -20.96 -4.95 12.62
N ILE A 506 -19.90 -5.70 12.90
CA ILE A 506 -18.93 -5.36 13.95
C ILE A 506 -17.61 -4.95 13.30
N ILE A 507 -17.07 -3.79 13.67
CA ILE A 507 -15.75 -3.33 13.23
C ILE A 507 -14.83 -3.34 14.45
N GLY A 508 -13.81 -4.18 14.46
CA GLY A 508 -13.06 -4.34 15.69
C GLY A 508 -11.90 -5.32 15.69
N GLY A 509 -11.25 -5.43 16.85
CA GLY A 509 -10.09 -6.29 17.07
C GLY A 509 -10.44 -7.70 17.51
N PHE A 510 -9.53 -8.34 18.25
CA PHE A 510 -9.74 -9.69 18.77
C PHE A 510 -10.96 -9.80 19.70
N GLU A 511 -11.28 -8.75 20.44
CA GLU A 511 -12.49 -8.70 21.29
C GLU A 511 -13.79 -8.76 20.48
N ALA A 512 -13.81 -8.23 19.26
CA ALA A 512 -14.96 -8.38 18.35
C ALA A 512 -15.12 -9.84 17.90
N TYR A 513 -14.00 -10.51 17.61
CA TYR A 513 -13.99 -11.92 17.23
C TYR A 513 -14.51 -12.81 18.37
N LEU A 514 -14.01 -12.61 19.59
CA LEU A 514 -14.53 -13.30 20.78
C LEU A 514 -16.00 -12.97 21.03
N GLY A 515 -16.39 -11.70 20.91
CA GLY A 515 -17.78 -11.29 21.08
C GLY A 515 -18.73 -11.98 20.10
N LEU A 516 -18.32 -12.17 18.84
CA LEU A 516 -19.10 -12.95 17.88
C LEU A 516 -19.24 -14.42 18.29
N LEU A 517 -18.20 -15.05 18.83
CA LEU A 517 -18.28 -16.43 19.30
C LEU A 517 -19.25 -16.58 20.47
N GLU A 518 -19.24 -15.63 21.42
CA GLU A 518 -20.17 -15.60 22.54
C GLU A 518 -21.62 -15.41 22.07
N LEU A 519 -21.87 -14.46 21.16
CA LEU A 519 -23.21 -14.25 20.57
C LEU A 519 -23.69 -15.48 19.77
N LEU A 520 -22.78 -16.14 19.05
CA LEU A 520 -23.08 -17.35 18.29
C LEU A 520 -23.50 -18.51 19.21
N ALA A 521 -22.77 -18.72 20.30
CA ALA A 521 -23.11 -19.74 21.29
C ALA A 521 -24.46 -19.43 21.99
N ALA A 522 -24.76 -18.14 22.18
CA ALA A 522 -25.98 -17.67 22.82
C ALA A 522 -27.25 -17.81 21.96
N ARG A 523 -27.14 -18.11 20.64
CA ARG A 523 -28.29 -18.31 19.74
C ARG A 523 -29.28 -19.39 20.19
N GLN A 524 -28.82 -20.38 20.94
CA GLN A 524 -29.70 -21.44 21.48
C GLN A 524 -30.67 -20.92 22.55
N LYS A 525 -30.33 -19.79 23.19
CA LYS A 525 -31.11 -19.19 24.28
C LYS A 525 -31.84 -17.92 23.87
N HIS A 526 -31.33 -17.21 22.85
CA HIS A 526 -31.85 -15.93 22.40
C HIS A 526 -32.03 -15.95 20.88
N GLU A 527 -33.28 -15.94 20.42
CA GLU A 527 -33.62 -15.93 18.99
C GLU A 527 -33.15 -14.63 18.31
N GLU A 528 -33.01 -13.54 19.07
CA GLU A 528 -32.55 -12.25 18.55
C GLU A 528 -31.14 -12.31 17.95
N PHE A 529 -30.31 -13.25 18.40
CA PHE A 529 -28.97 -13.47 17.84
C PHE A 529 -28.98 -14.33 16.58
N CYS A 530 -30.11 -14.90 16.18
CA CYS A 530 -30.28 -15.71 14.95
C CYS A 530 -30.37 -14.85 13.68
N VAL A 531 -29.65 -13.73 13.65
CA VAL A 531 -29.52 -12.82 12.51
C VAL A 531 -28.14 -12.93 11.86
N PRO A 532 -27.95 -12.50 10.59
CA PRO A 532 -26.63 -12.38 9.99
C PRO A 532 -25.74 -11.43 10.80
N MET A 533 -24.59 -11.94 11.24
CA MET A 533 -23.56 -11.16 11.90
C MET A 533 -22.25 -11.31 11.12
N VAL A 534 -21.56 -10.20 10.86
CA VAL A 534 -20.27 -10.20 10.19
C VAL A 534 -19.33 -9.21 10.86
N MET A 535 -18.05 -9.57 10.91
CA MET A 535 -16.99 -8.74 11.46
C MET A 535 -16.03 -8.29 10.37
N VAL A 536 -15.54 -7.06 10.53
CA VAL A 536 -14.42 -6.50 9.79
C VAL A 536 -13.25 -6.27 10.78
N PRO A 537 -12.03 -6.78 10.49
CA PRO A 537 -10.89 -6.65 11.38
C PRO A 537 -10.36 -5.20 11.42
N ALA A 538 -10.33 -4.60 12.61
CA ALA A 538 -9.82 -3.26 12.89
C ALA A 538 -9.02 -3.26 14.20
N THR A 539 -7.71 -3.25 14.08
CA THR A 539 -6.74 -3.21 15.19
C THR A 539 -5.38 -2.82 14.63
N VAL A 540 -4.55 -2.16 15.44
CA VAL A 540 -3.13 -1.92 15.06
C VAL A 540 -2.33 -3.22 15.08
N SER A 541 -2.74 -4.20 15.88
CA SER A 541 -1.94 -5.39 16.19
C SER A 541 -1.91 -6.42 15.07
N ASN A 542 -2.84 -6.36 14.11
CA ASN A 542 -3.04 -7.37 13.07
C ASN A 542 -3.14 -8.81 13.59
N ASN A 543 -3.85 -8.99 14.71
CA ASN A 543 -3.96 -10.25 15.42
C ASN A 543 -5.33 -10.93 15.29
N VAL A 544 -6.16 -10.50 14.32
CA VAL A 544 -7.50 -11.07 14.14
C VAL A 544 -7.40 -12.33 13.27
N PRO A 545 -7.83 -13.50 13.76
CA PRO A 545 -7.80 -14.73 12.96
C PRO A 545 -8.65 -14.62 11.69
N GLY A 546 -8.14 -15.18 10.58
CA GLY A 546 -8.86 -15.25 9.30
C GLY A 546 -8.67 -14.05 8.37
N SER A 547 -7.81 -13.09 8.74
CA SER A 547 -7.42 -12.00 7.83
C SER A 547 -5.93 -11.70 7.95
N ASP A 548 -5.25 -11.53 6.81
CA ASP A 548 -3.83 -11.17 6.76
C ASP A 548 -3.58 -9.70 7.14
N PHE A 549 -4.63 -8.87 7.10
CA PHE A 549 -4.55 -7.44 7.38
C PHE A 549 -5.73 -6.97 8.23
N SER A 550 -5.46 -6.05 9.15
CA SER A 550 -6.48 -5.33 9.91
C SER A 550 -6.38 -3.82 9.68
N ILE A 551 -7.55 -3.17 9.68
CA ILE A 551 -7.64 -1.72 9.58
C ILE A 551 -6.91 -1.09 10.77
N GLY A 552 -5.98 -0.18 10.48
CA GLY A 552 -5.18 0.58 11.46
C GLY A 552 -3.74 0.11 11.56
N ALA A 553 -3.40 -1.07 11.04
CA ALA A 553 -2.05 -1.61 11.12
C ALA A 553 -1.06 -0.81 10.24
N ASP A 554 -1.48 -0.35 9.06
CA ASP A 554 -0.62 0.45 8.19
C ASP A 554 -0.33 1.84 8.78
N THR A 555 -1.34 2.48 9.38
CA THR A 555 -1.17 3.74 10.12
C THR A 555 -0.15 3.58 11.26
N ALA A 556 -0.22 2.46 11.99
CA ALA A 556 0.73 2.14 13.05
C ALA A 556 2.15 1.93 12.49
N LEU A 557 2.28 1.19 11.39
CA LEU A 557 3.57 0.97 10.73
C LEU A 557 4.21 2.27 10.25
N ASN A 558 3.44 3.18 9.65
CA ASN A 558 3.95 4.49 9.26
C ASN A 558 4.40 5.31 10.48
N THR A 559 3.66 5.25 11.58
CA THR A 559 4.07 5.93 12.84
C THR A 559 5.38 5.35 13.41
N ILE A 560 5.53 4.03 13.41
CA ILE A 560 6.76 3.34 13.85
C ILE A 560 7.92 3.74 12.93
N THR A 561 7.69 3.70 11.61
CA THR A 561 8.69 4.02 10.59
C THR A 561 9.19 5.45 10.73
N ASP A 562 8.29 6.42 10.83
CA ASP A 562 8.61 7.84 11.04
C ASP A 562 9.37 8.07 12.34
N THR A 563 8.97 7.39 13.41
CA THR A 563 9.65 7.52 14.71
C THR A 563 11.05 6.94 14.64
N CYS A 564 11.22 5.78 14.02
CA CYS A 564 12.53 5.15 13.81
C CYS A 564 13.45 6.02 12.95
N ASP A 565 12.93 6.70 11.92
CA ASP A 565 13.75 7.59 11.09
C ASP A 565 14.25 8.81 11.87
N ARG A 566 13.41 9.42 12.71
CA ARG A 566 13.82 10.51 13.61
C ARG A 566 14.86 10.03 14.63
N ILE A 567 14.70 8.83 15.17
CA ILE A 567 15.65 8.22 16.10
C ILE A 567 16.98 7.90 15.40
N LYS A 568 16.96 7.34 14.19
CA LYS A 568 18.16 7.07 13.38
C LYS A 568 18.91 8.34 13.05
N GLN A 569 18.20 9.45 12.80
CA GLN A 569 18.82 10.76 12.59
C GLN A 569 19.56 11.22 13.85
N SER A 570 18.94 11.07 15.03
CA SER A 570 19.59 11.35 16.32
C SER A 570 20.82 10.46 16.56
N ALA A 571 20.68 9.15 16.34
CA ALA A 571 21.76 8.16 16.51
C ALA A 571 22.97 8.47 15.61
N SER A 572 22.71 8.88 14.36
CA SER A 572 23.76 9.21 13.40
C SER A 572 24.54 10.47 13.78
N GLY A 573 23.90 11.42 14.48
CA GLY A 573 24.55 12.64 14.96
C GLY A 573 25.51 12.39 16.13
N THR A 574 25.13 11.56 17.10
CA THR A 574 26.01 11.22 18.23
C THR A 574 27.03 10.14 17.90
N LYS A 575 26.74 9.30 16.89
CA LYS A 575 27.47 8.07 16.55
C LYS A 575 27.53 7.07 17.72
N ARG A 576 27.93 5.83 17.41
CA ARG A 576 28.13 4.73 18.36
C ARG A 576 26.99 4.58 19.36
N ARG A 577 25.76 4.60 18.84
CA ARG A 577 24.54 4.53 19.64
C ARG A 577 23.58 3.46 19.10
N VAL A 578 23.02 2.67 20.01
CA VAL A 578 22.00 1.66 19.74
C VAL A 578 20.69 2.05 20.41
N PHE A 579 19.58 1.99 19.68
CA PHE A 579 18.25 2.23 20.24
C PHE A 579 17.47 0.92 20.35
N ILE A 580 16.91 0.66 21.54
CA ILE A 580 15.98 -0.43 21.81
C ILE A 580 14.58 0.18 21.85
N ILE A 581 13.72 -0.20 20.89
CA ILE A 581 12.39 0.37 20.72
C ILE A 581 11.34 -0.70 20.98
N GLU A 582 10.46 -0.45 21.94
CA GLU A 582 9.30 -1.32 22.19
C GLU A 582 8.10 -0.90 21.32
N THR A 583 7.52 -1.87 20.61
CA THR A 583 6.35 -1.70 19.75
C THR A 583 5.14 -2.45 20.30
N MET A 584 3.94 -1.96 19.99
CA MET A 584 2.68 -2.64 20.33
C MET A 584 2.49 -3.92 19.50
N GLY A 585 1.48 -4.71 19.88
CA GLY A 585 1.01 -5.88 19.13
C GLY A 585 0.42 -6.99 19.99
N GLY A 586 0.43 -6.83 21.31
CA GLY A 586 0.28 -7.94 22.25
C GLY A 586 1.32 -9.00 21.92
N PHE A 587 0.87 -10.25 21.80
CA PHE A 587 1.72 -11.37 21.35
C PHE A 587 1.93 -11.42 19.83
N CYS A 588 1.29 -10.55 19.05
CA CYS A 588 1.49 -10.53 17.60
C CYS A 588 2.67 -9.63 17.23
N GLY A 589 3.71 -10.24 16.67
CA GLY A 589 4.94 -9.59 16.22
C GLY A 589 4.82 -8.81 14.92
N TYR A 590 3.64 -8.70 14.30
CA TYR A 590 3.46 -8.05 12.99
C TYR A 590 4.06 -6.64 12.92
N LEU A 591 3.71 -5.77 13.88
CA LEU A 591 4.22 -4.39 13.91
C LEU A 591 5.74 -4.33 14.16
N ALA A 592 6.27 -5.17 15.05
CA ALA A 592 7.70 -5.23 15.34
C ALA A 592 8.49 -5.69 14.11
N ASN A 593 8.05 -6.76 13.46
CA ASN A 593 8.72 -7.34 12.30
C ASN A 593 8.63 -6.43 11.08
N MET A 594 7.42 -6.01 10.69
CA MET A 594 7.23 -5.18 9.50
C MET A 594 7.79 -3.76 9.71
N GLY A 595 7.66 -3.22 10.92
CA GLY A 595 8.30 -1.96 11.31
C GLY A 595 9.82 -2.06 11.30
N GLY A 596 10.38 -3.21 11.72
CA GLY A 596 11.82 -3.49 11.64
C GLY A 596 12.32 -3.51 10.19
N LEU A 597 11.59 -4.17 9.29
CA LEU A 597 11.90 -4.17 7.86
C LEU A 597 11.84 -2.76 7.26
N ALA A 598 10.78 -2.00 7.53
CA ALA A 598 10.60 -0.63 7.00
C ALA A 598 11.60 0.38 7.59
N ALA A 599 12.01 0.22 8.84
CA ALA A 599 13.01 1.04 9.49
C ALA A 599 14.45 0.65 9.14
N GLY A 600 14.65 -0.59 8.66
CA GLY A 600 15.97 -1.19 8.48
C GLY A 600 16.65 -1.45 9.82
N ALA A 601 15.91 -2.01 10.76
CA ALA A 601 16.39 -2.44 12.07
C ALA A 601 17.38 -3.60 11.94
N ASP A 602 18.30 -3.68 12.90
CA ASP A 602 19.29 -4.75 13.02
C ASP A 602 18.74 -6.01 13.68
N ALA A 603 17.67 -5.86 14.48
CA ALA A 603 16.91 -6.95 15.06
C ALA A 603 15.46 -6.53 15.32
N ALA A 604 14.55 -7.49 15.28
CA ALA A 604 13.16 -7.34 15.70
C ALA A 604 12.75 -8.59 16.51
N TYR A 605 12.72 -8.47 17.83
CA TYR A 605 12.36 -9.56 18.74
C TYR A 605 10.84 -9.70 18.83
N ILE A 606 10.33 -10.90 18.55
CA ILE A 606 8.89 -11.20 18.48
C ILE A 606 8.56 -12.47 19.28
N PHE A 607 7.29 -12.66 19.61
CA PHE A 607 6.85 -13.83 20.38
C PHE A 607 6.86 -15.10 19.53
N GLU A 608 6.55 -14.97 18.25
CA GLU A 608 6.42 -16.09 17.30
C GLU A 608 7.75 -16.75 16.95
N GLU A 609 8.87 -16.07 17.16
CA GLU A 609 10.23 -16.58 16.98
C GLU A 609 10.96 -16.58 18.34
N PRO A 610 11.03 -17.74 19.02
CA PRO A 610 11.73 -17.85 20.29
C PRO A 610 13.21 -17.46 20.14
N PHE A 611 13.72 -16.69 21.10
CA PHE A 611 15.13 -16.33 21.19
C PHE A 611 15.64 -16.57 22.61
N ASP A 612 16.89 -17.03 22.72
CA ASP A 612 17.57 -17.22 23.99
C ASP A 612 18.71 -16.19 24.19
N ILE A 613 19.45 -16.33 25.29
CA ILE A 613 20.54 -15.40 25.63
C ILE A 613 21.68 -15.43 24.60
N ARG A 614 21.89 -16.55 23.89
CA ARG A 614 22.91 -16.69 22.85
C ARG A 614 22.52 -15.94 21.59
N ASP A 615 21.23 -15.91 21.25
CA ASP A 615 20.73 -15.11 20.14
C ASP A 615 20.91 -13.60 20.41
N LEU A 616 20.63 -13.17 21.64
CA LEU A 616 20.89 -11.80 22.08
C LEU A 616 22.39 -11.47 22.01
N GLN A 617 23.24 -12.35 22.54
CA GLN A 617 24.69 -12.17 22.52
C GLN A 617 25.24 -12.09 21.09
N SER A 618 24.79 -12.97 20.19
CA SER A 618 25.16 -12.95 18.77
C SER A 618 24.82 -11.62 18.09
N ASN A 619 23.65 -11.04 18.41
CA ASN A 619 23.28 -9.73 17.87
C ASN A 619 24.13 -8.58 18.43
N VAL A 620 24.50 -8.65 19.71
CA VAL A 620 25.42 -7.68 20.34
C VAL A 620 26.81 -7.75 19.71
N GLU A 621 27.33 -8.96 19.46
CA GLU A 621 28.60 -9.16 18.76
C GLU A 621 28.54 -8.60 17.34
N HIS A 622 27.44 -8.86 16.61
CA HIS A 622 27.23 -8.30 15.28
C HIS A 622 27.23 -6.76 15.30
N LEU A 623 26.53 -6.12 16.23
CA LEU A 623 26.52 -4.66 16.36
C LEU A 623 27.90 -4.13 16.76
N THR A 624 28.64 -4.84 17.59
CA THR A 624 30.01 -4.49 17.97
C THR A 624 30.94 -4.44 16.76
N GLU A 625 30.86 -5.45 15.88
CA GLU A 625 31.59 -5.45 14.60
C GLU A 625 31.09 -4.34 13.66
N LYS A 626 29.77 -4.13 13.60
CA LYS A 626 29.17 -3.05 12.80
C LYS A 626 29.71 -1.67 13.20
N MET A 627 29.96 -1.41 14.49
CA MET A 627 30.52 -0.13 14.96
C MET A 627 31.97 0.14 14.50
N LYS A 628 32.68 -0.88 13.99
CA LYS A 628 33.99 -0.71 13.36
C LYS A 628 33.89 -0.16 11.94
N THR A 629 32.73 -0.28 11.31
CA THR A 629 32.44 0.27 9.98
C THR A 629 32.14 1.78 10.05
N SER A 630 31.85 2.40 8.91
CA SER A 630 31.38 3.79 8.82
C SER A 630 29.98 4.00 9.41
N ILE A 631 29.16 2.94 9.53
CA ILE A 631 27.78 3.02 10.01
C ILE A 631 27.71 2.70 11.50
N GLN A 632 28.02 3.73 12.29
CA GLN A 632 28.12 3.61 13.74
C GLN A 632 26.76 3.86 14.42
N ARG A 633 25.75 3.06 14.09
CA ARG A 633 24.42 3.11 14.73
C ARG A 633 23.76 1.74 14.75
N GLY A 634 22.94 1.49 15.76
CA GLY A 634 22.10 0.29 15.85
C GLY A 634 20.64 0.61 16.14
N LEU A 635 19.74 -0.22 15.63
CA LEU A 635 18.31 -0.12 15.91
C LEU A 635 17.74 -1.52 16.17
N VAL A 636 17.17 -1.72 17.34
CA VAL A 636 16.59 -2.98 17.80
C VAL A 636 15.13 -2.73 18.13
N LEU A 637 14.22 -3.45 17.50
CA LEU A 637 12.81 -3.45 17.85
C LEU A 637 12.49 -4.64 18.74
N ARG A 638 11.54 -4.45 19.66
CA ARG A 638 11.04 -5.50 20.55
C ARG A 638 9.52 -5.39 20.61
N ASN A 639 8.82 -6.47 20.28
CA ASN A 639 7.39 -6.57 20.54
C ASN A 639 7.12 -6.58 22.07
N GLU A 640 6.10 -5.86 22.52
CA GLU A 640 5.80 -5.65 23.95
C GLU A 640 5.72 -6.95 24.77
N SER A 641 5.17 -8.02 24.18
CA SER A 641 4.95 -9.32 24.85
C SER A 641 5.80 -10.46 24.28
N CYS A 642 6.95 -10.18 23.67
CA CYS A 642 7.78 -11.22 23.06
C CYS A 642 8.41 -12.20 24.07
N SER A 643 8.64 -11.77 25.30
CA SER A 643 9.21 -12.57 26.38
C SER A 643 8.85 -11.96 27.74
N GLU A 644 8.50 -12.80 28.71
CA GLU A 644 8.22 -12.38 30.09
C GLU A 644 9.48 -11.94 30.83
N ASN A 645 10.61 -12.61 30.58
CA ASN A 645 11.87 -12.38 31.28
C ASN A 645 12.76 -11.36 30.55
N TYR A 646 12.85 -11.47 29.22
CA TYR A 646 13.67 -10.58 28.40
C TYR A 646 12.86 -9.33 28.04
N THR A 647 12.64 -8.51 29.07
CA THR A 647 11.94 -7.23 28.97
C THR A 647 12.76 -6.21 28.18
N THR A 648 12.13 -5.11 27.77
CA THR A 648 12.82 -3.97 27.15
C THR A 648 13.98 -3.46 28.01
N ASP A 649 13.81 -3.47 29.34
CA ASP A 649 14.86 -3.09 30.28
C ASP A 649 15.99 -4.09 30.34
N PHE A 650 15.69 -5.39 30.33
CA PHE A 650 16.70 -6.43 30.29
C PHE A 650 17.57 -6.33 29.03
N ILE A 651 16.94 -6.24 27.85
CA ILE A 651 17.67 -6.12 26.57
C ILE A 651 18.49 -4.83 26.55
N TYR A 652 17.92 -3.71 27.02
CA TYR A 652 18.65 -2.45 27.15
C TYR A 652 19.89 -2.58 28.04
N GLN A 653 19.77 -3.23 29.19
CA GLN A 653 20.89 -3.44 30.13
C GLN A 653 21.96 -4.33 29.53
N LEU A 654 21.58 -5.45 28.90
CA LEU A 654 22.50 -6.36 28.24
C LEU A 654 23.33 -5.66 27.16
N TYR A 655 22.67 -4.94 26.25
CA TYR A 655 23.36 -4.23 25.17
C TYR A 655 24.24 -3.09 25.71
N SER A 656 23.81 -2.42 26.79
CA SER A 656 24.60 -1.35 27.41
C SER A 656 25.85 -1.87 28.09
N GLU A 657 25.78 -3.04 28.73
CA GLU A 657 26.89 -3.64 29.47
C GLU A 657 27.92 -4.25 28.52
N GLU A 658 27.48 -5.09 27.59
CA GLU A 658 28.36 -5.76 26.61
C GLU A 658 28.91 -4.76 25.57
N GLY A 659 28.16 -3.68 25.28
CA GLY A 659 28.60 -2.61 24.40
C GLY A 659 29.63 -1.65 25.02
N LYS A 660 30.00 -1.81 26.30
CA LYS A 660 30.92 -0.90 27.00
C LYS A 660 32.24 -0.73 26.24
N GLY A 661 32.63 0.53 26.03
CA GLY A 661 33.82 0.89 25.27
C GLY A 661 33.61 0.91 23.74
N VAL A 662 32.46 0.44 23.24
CA VAL A 662 32.14 0.42 21.81
C VAL A 662 30.98 1.34 21.46
N PHE A 663 29.84 1.20 22.14
CA PHE A 663 28.62 2.00 21.93
C PHE A 663 27.80 2.21 23.20
N ASP A 664 26.93 3.22 23.21
CA ASP A 664 25.91 3.42 24.26
C ASP A 664 24.51 3.05 23.78
N CYS A 665 23.58 2.82 24.71
CA CYS A 665 22.21 2.49 24.38
C CYS A 665 21.20 3.53 24.87
N ARG A 666 20.05 3.59 24.22
CA ARG A 666 18.84 4.26 24.72
C ARG A 666 17.63 3.36 24.49
N LYS A 667 16.65 3.45 25.39
CA LYS A 667 15.37 2.76 25.23
C LYS A 667 14.25 3.75 24.96
N ASN A 668 13.29 3.36 24.13
CA ASN A 668 12.05 4.09 23.91
C ASN A 668 10.87 3.13 23.85
N VAL A 669 9.84 3.38 24.65
CA VAL A 669 8.55 2.69 24.54
C VAL A 669 7.62 3.61 23.77
N LEU A 670 7.26 3.22 22.54
CA LEU A 670 6.42 4.07 21.70
C LEU A 670 5.02 4.23 22.31
N GLY A 671 4.46 3.14 22.85
CA GLY A 671 3.13 3.15 23.47
C GLY A 671 2.02 3.55 22.49
N HIS A 672 0.98 4.19 23.01
CA HIS A 672 -0.28 4.39 22.31
C HIS A 672 -0.24 5.36 21.12
N MET A 673 0.84 6.14 20.94
CA MET A 673 0.98 7.00 19.76
C MET A 673 0.97 6.18 18.45
N GLN A 674 1.30 4.88 18.52
CA GLN A 674 1.20 3.94 17.41
C GLN A 674 -0.23 3.74 16.89
N GLN A 675 -1.28 4.10 17.65
CA GLN A 675 -2.66 4.13 17.13
C GLN A 675 -2.86 5.17 16.01
N GLY A 676 -1.92 6.11 15.88
CA GLY A 676 -1.93 7.15 14.88
C GLY A 676 -2.84 8.32 15.25
N GLY A 677 -2.76 9.36 14.42
CA GLY A 677 -3.72 10.47 14.40
C GLY A 677 -4.80 10.20 13.36
N ALA A 678 -4.66 10.82 12.20
CA ALA A 678 -5.47 10.49 11.03
C ALA A 678 -5.04 9.13 10.43
N PRO A 679 -5.99 8.32 9.92
CA PRO A 679 -5.65 7.08 9.22
C PRO A 679 -4.83 7.34 7.96
N SER A 680 -3.88 6.44 7.70
CA SER A 680 -3.16 6.39 6.42
C SER A 680 -4.14 6.16 5.26
N PRO A 681 -3.79 6.56 4.03
CA PRO A 681 -4.65 6.33 2.88
C PRO A 681 -4.97 4.85 2.65
N PHE A 682 -4.03 3.95 2.96
CA PHE A 682 -4.27 2.51 2.94
C PHE A 682 -5.41 2.13 3.88
N ASP A 683 -5.36 2.53 5.15
CA ASP A 683 -6.39 2.18 6.14
C ASP A 683 -7.75 2.84 5.86
N ARG A 684 -7.76 4.07 5.33
CA ARG A 684 -9.00 4.73 4.86
C ARG A 684 -9.68 3.88 3.79
N ASN A 685 -8.92 3.48 2.78
CA ASN A 685 -9.45 2.73 1.64
C ASN A 685 -9.74 1.28 1.99
N PHE A 686 -8.89 0.64 2.79
CA PHE A 686 -9.11 -0.72 3.25
C PHE A 686 -10.39 -0.80 4.06
N GLY A 687 -10.55 0.07 5.07
CA GLY A 687 -11.77 0.16 5.88
C GLY A 687 -13.01 0.45 5.04
N THR A 688 -12.90 1.35 4.06
CA THR A 688 -14.00 1.67 3.13
C THR A 688 -14.43 0.46 2.29
N LYS A 689 -13.47 -0.22 1.65
CA LYS A 689 -13.75 -1.32 0.70
C LYS A 689 -14.28 -2.57 1.41
N ILE A 690 -13.61 -2.99 2.47
CA ILE A 690 -13.99 -4.23 3.18
C ILE A 690 -15.35 -4.08 3.85
N SER A 691 -15.67 -2.89 4.38
CA SER A 691 -16.97 -2.65 5.03
C SER A 691 -18.10 -2.51 4.02
N ALA A 692 -17.85 -1.89 2.86
CA ALA A 692 -18.79 -1.91 1.75
C ALA A 692 -19.10 -3.35 1.30
N ARG A 693 -18.07 -4.20 1.22
CA ARG A 693 -18.22 -5.62 0.88
C ARG A 693 -18.98 -6.40 1.94
N ALA A 694 -18.71 -6.16 3.23
CA ALA A 694 -19.43 -6.77 4.34
C ALA A 694 -20.93 -6.40 4.31
N MET A 695 -21.25 -5.14 4.01
CA MET A 695 -22.64 -4.70 3.89
C MET A 695 -23.36 -5.35 2.69
N GLN A 696 -22.68 -5.48 1.53
CA GLN A 696 -23.24 -6.24 0.40
C GLN A 696 -23.55 -7.70 0.76
N TRP A 697 -22.68 -8.33 1.58
CA TRP A 697 -22.92 -9.68 2.08
C TRP A 697 -24.14 -9.73 3.01
N ILE A 698 -24.28 -8.77 3.93
CA ILE A 698 -25.47 -8.64 4.78
C ILE A 698 -26.73 -8.52 3.91
N SER A 699 -26.75 -7.60 2.94
CA SER A 699 -27.91 -7.40 2.05
C SER A 699 -28.24 -8.69 1.27
N SER A 700 -27.23 -9.43 0.80
CA SER A 700 -27.45 -10.74 0.15
C SER A 700 -28.11 -11.74 1.11
N LYS A 701 -27.65 -11.84 2.35
CA LYS A 701 -28.19 -12.77 3.35
C LYS A 701 -29.60 -12.42 3.80
N LEU A 702 -29.90 -11.12 3.92
CA LEU A 702 -31.26 -10.66 4.20
C LEU A 702 -32.21 -11.01 3.05
N ARG A 703 -31.79 -10.82 1.79
CA ARG A 703 -32.60 -11.21 0.61
C ARG A 703 -32.85 -12.72 0.52
N GLU A 704 -31.84 -13.54 0.80
CA GLU A 704 -31.99 -15.02 0.84
C GLU A 704 -33.04 -15.47 1.86
N SER A 705 -33.16 -14.76 2.98
CA SER A 705 -34.06 -15.09 4.08
C SER A 705 -35.52 -14.77 3.74
N VAL A 706 -35.78 -13.70 2.98
CA VAL A 706 -37.13 -13.31 2.52
C VAL A 706 -37.67 -14.28 1.45
N GLY A 707 -36.80 -14.91 0.66
CA GLY A 707 -37.18 -15.81 -0.44
C GLY A 707 -37.64 -17.22 -0.02
N LYS A 708 -37.40 -17.64 1.24
CA LYS A 708 -37.73 -19.01 1.72
C LYS A 708 -39.01 -19.13 2.56
N GLY A 709 -39.73 -18.04 2.78
CA GLY A 709 -41.01 -18.08 3.46
C GLY A 709 -41.76 -16.79 3.22
N GLY A 710 -42.87 -16.86 2.47
CA GLY A 710 -43.80 -15.76 2.33
C GLY A 710 -44.51 -15.48 3.65
N THR A 711 -43.82 -14.84 4.59
CA THR A 711 -44.33 -14.00 5.68
C THR A 711 -43.11 -13.49 6.46
N PRO A 712 -43.01 -12.18 6.75
CA PRO A 712 -42.00 -11.70 7.68
C PRO A 712 -42.30 -12.30 9.05
N LEU A 713 -41.31 -12.95 9.68
CA LEU A 713 -41.37 -13.27 11.10
C LEU A 713 -41.51 -11.94 11.85
N MET A 714 -42.71 -11.70 12.39
CA MET A 714 -43.00 -10.61 13.33
C MET A 714 -42.38 -10.90 14.68
#